data_AF-M8B7T4-F1
#
_entry.id   AF-M8B7T4-F1
#
_cell.length_a   1.000
_cell.length_b   1.000
_cell.length_c   1.000
_cell.angle_alpha   90.00
_cell.angle_beta   90.00
_cell.angle_gamma   90.00
#
_symmetry.space_group_name_H-M   'P 1'
#
loop_
_entity.id
_entity.type
_entity.pdbx_description
1 polymer ?
#
loop_
_entity_poly.entity_id
_entity_poly.type
_entity_poly.pdbx_seq_one_letter_code
_entity_poly.pdbx_strand_id
1 'polypeptide(L)'
;MESRLSLTDKPPVPEIMRGNDEGGGSGGGDDVEETPLDGGEEPQDDSGVVGAPRRVSHAARGDVADVVLGVMTGQHQMDVVAPTGEVCPVESELEVEDADEAGRERWRRGGGGSQRPRANQQLPRLNLTKLERLDLSYNHFDHPSESCWFWNLTSLKYLNLGETFLYGHFPKTLGQMTSLQVFDFSYNKYLDGGPGGIIAPGLMRNLCNLEVLNLEKGLSYGNMTELYESLPHCSSSPLRELYLDGNNITGTLPAGIAKFTSLASLVLSDNRMTGHVPTEIGRLNGLISLDLRNNNLTGVITEEHFYGFTSLQYIDLSNNPLKIILDPGLLPPLKLEQASFASCQIGPNFPSWLRLLPRADYIDMSNTGITGQLPYWFSTTLSQAIFLNFSHNQISGSLPKNMESMSVNYLYLDRNQITGEIPPLPENLNCFSISNNSLSGHITRSICKTQKLECLDLSINQLEGEFPQCIKMENIRSLILSNNMFSGKFPSFLQSTNIKFLDLSRNKFSGRLPEWIGDLVALEYIGLSYNMFSGSIPSSIINLGGMYNFDVAGNRLSGVIPRNLSNLTGMAGQVRYWNVDSNWMQPQFILPVFTKRQELHYKQTFANFSSIDLSLNYLTGVIPEEITSVNGLVNLNISWNYLTGEIPRSIGSMKSLESLDLSRNKLCGEIPPSLSNLTYLEYLDLSYNNLSGRIPPGSQLDTLYDYYPYMYSGNVGLCGRPLQRNCPGSNNNATKLVDGDTKRSAHVSDSMLFYLGLGSGFLAGLWVVFCTMLFKKTWRIAYFQLFDKVYDKLYVFVVVTWARLAQKALNLTGKLG
;
A
#
# COMPACT_ATOMS: atom_id res chain seq x y z
N MET A 1 -22.61 22.33 -47.99
CA MET A 1 -23.66 23.31 -48.29
C MET A 1 -23.87 24.14 -47.04
N GLU A 2 -23.64 25.44 -46.97
CA GLU A 2 -23.02 26.48 -47.83
C GLU A 2 -22.62 27.65 -46.88
N SER A 3 -21.68 28.57 -47.15
CA SER A 3 -20.61 28.65 -48.15
C SER A 3 -19.55 29.68 -47.70
N ARG A 4 -18.40 29.66 -48.39
CA ARG A 4 -17.24 30.59 -48.39
C ARG A 4 -17.45 32.02 -47.86
N LEU A 5 -16.40 32.58 -47.24
CA LEU A 5 -15.65 33.71 -47.83
C LEU A 5 -14.25 33.88 -47.22
N SER A 6 -13.28 34.29 -48.03
CA SER A 6 -11.87 34.53 -47.67
C SER A 6 -11.15 35.31 -48.79
N LEU A 7 -10.43 36.39 -48.46
CA LEU A 7 -9.38 37.10 -49.21
C LEU A 7 -8.84 38.20 -48.26
N THR A 8 -7.57 38.13 -47.81
CA THR A 8 -6.42 39.00 -48.17
C THR A 8 -6.50 40.46 -47.62
N ASP A 9 -5.43 41.22 -47.34
CA ASP A 9 -4.05 41.26 -47.87
C ASP A 9 -2.94 41.57 -46.82
N LYS A 10 -1.69 41.68 -47.30
CA LYS A 10 -0.42 42.08 -46.62
C LYS A 10 0.30 43.14 -47.50
N PRO A 11 1.41 43.81 -47.09
CA PRO A 11 1.96 44.18 -45.78
C PRO A 11 2.11 45.73 -45.67
N PRO A 12 3.01 46.35 -44.85
CA PRO A 12 4.45 46.47 -45.20
C PRO A 12 5.45 46.48 -44.00
N VAL A 13 6.75 46.57 -44.30
CA VAL A 13 7.96 46.70 -43.40
C VAL A 13 9.01 47.52 -44.19
N PRO A 14 9.66 48.59 -43.65
CA PRO A 14 10.99 48.54 -42.95
C PRO A 14 11.11 49.66 -41.85
N GLU A 15 12.23 50.19 -41.32
CA GLU A 15 13.73 50.07 -41.44
C GLU A 15 14.33 50.15 -39.98
N ILE A 16 15.41 49.46 -39.58
CA ILE A 16 16.88 49.64 -39.78
C ILE A 16 17.56 50.85 -39.05
N MET A 17 18.48 50.53 -38.11
CA MET A 17 19.84 51.09 -37.81
C MET A 17 20.36 50.40 -36.51
N ARG A 18 21.52 49.69 -36.47
CA ARG A 18 22.95 50.12 -36.37
C ARG A 18 23.32 50.79 -35.02
N GLY A 19 24.44 50.50 -34.33
CA GLY A 19 25.63 49.62 -34.55
C GLY A 19 26.12 48.95 -33.23
N ASN A 20 27.14 48.08 -33.15
CA ASN A 20 28.59 48.20 -33.48
C ASN A 20 29.34 49.23 -32.59
N ASP A 21 30.54 49.02 -31.99
CA ASP A 21 31.47 47.88 -31.69
C ASP A 21 32.31 48.30 -30.42
N GLU A 22 33.36 47.66 -29.84
CA GLU A 22 34.19 46.44 -30.07
C GLU A 22 34.94 46.01 -28.76
N GLY A 23 35.72 44.90 -28.78
CA GLY A 23 36.86 44.63 -27.87
C GLY A 23 36.63 43.95 -26.50
N GLY A 24 37.51 43.06 -25.99
CA GLY A 24 38.67 42.37 -26.63
C GLY A 24 39.69 41.74 -25.65
N GLY A 25 40.16 40.50 -25.93
CA GLY A 25 41.29 39.78 -25.28
C GLY A 25 40.91 38.84 -24.10
N SER A 26 41.40 37.59 -23.89
CA SER A 26 42.65 36.81 -24.18
C SER A 26 43.79 37.01 -23.15
N GLY A 27 44.50 36.00 -22.60
CA GLY A 27 44.48 34.51 -22.66
C GLY A 27 44.86 33.92 -21.27
N GLY A 28 44.96 32.60 -21.00
CA GLY A 28 45.94 31.61 -21.53
C GLY A 28 47.32 31.74 -20.83
N GLY A 29 47.92 30.72 -20.19
CA GLY A 29 47.53 29.33 -19.92
C GLY A 29 48.62 28.53 -19.12
N ASP A 30 48.31 27.27 -18.83
CA ASP A 30 49.18 26.07 -18.76
C ASP A 30 50.34 25.90 -17.71
N ASP A 31 50.20 24.82 -16.91
CA ASP A 31 51.15 23.68 -16.71
C ASP A 31 52.37 23.62 -15.73
N VAL A 32 52.38 22.50 -14.98
CA VAL A 32 53.47 21.52 -14.69
C VAL A 32 54.39 21.62 -13.43
N GLU A 33 54.10 20.68 -12.50
CA GLU A 33 54.94 19.71 -11.74
C GLU A 33 56.02 20.05 -10.66
N GLU A 34 56.18 19.01 -9.82
CA GLU A 34 57.32 18.55 -9.00
C GLU A 34 57.59 19.02 -7.54
N THR A 35 58.29 18.13 -6.82
CA THR A 35 58.51 18.01 -5.35
C THR A 35 60.04 17.81 -5.11
N PRO A 36 60.63 17.25 -4.01
CA PRO A 36 60.16 16.83 -2.66
C PRO A 36 61.13 17.28 -1.51
N LEU A 37 61.25 16.47 -0.43
CA LEU A 37 62.24 16.48 0.68
C LEU A 37 61.96 17.48 1.84
N ASP A 38 62.21 17.20 3.13
CA ASP A 38 62.59 15.99 3.91
C ASP A 38 62.16 16.23 5.39
N GLY A 39 62.01 15.31 6.35
CA GLY A 39 62.18 13.84 6.44
C GLY A 39 62.08 13.36 7.90
N GLY A 40 61.98 12.04 8.14
CA GLY A 40 62.16 11.34 9.45
C GLY A 40 61.04 11.48 10.51
N GLU A 41 60.69 10.46 11.32
CA GLU A 41 61.14 9.06 11.43
C GLU A 41 59.96 8.12 11.74
N GLU A 42 60.18 6.81 11.56
CA GLU A 42 59.29 5.67 11.87
C GLU A 42 59.95 4.80 12.98
N PRO A 43 59.37 3.69 13.53
CA PRO A 43 58.03 3.09 13.32
C PRO A 43 57.35 2.56 14.63
N GLN A 44 56.30 1.75 14.43
CA GLN A 44 55.78 0.63 15.27
C GLN A 44 54.46 0.81 16.05
N ASP A 45 53.40 0.37 15.36
CA ASP A 45 52.40 -0.63 15.80
C ASP A 45 51.28 -0.35 16.82
N ASP A 46 50.23 -1.13 16.56
CA ASP A 46 49.09 -1.54 17.39
C ASP A 46 47.88 -0.59 17.64
N SER A 47 46.76 -1.27 17.86
CA SER A 47 45.37 -0.79 17.78
C SER A 47 44.92 0.25 18.81
N GLY A 48 44.01 1.16 18.40
CA GLY A 48 43.37 2.13 19.31
C GLY A 48 42.06 2.73 18.78
N VAL A 49 40.93 2.38 19.41
CA VAL A 49 39.61 2.98 19.13
C VAL A 49 39.45 4.30 19.89
N VAL A 50 38.92 5.33 19.23
CA VAL A 50 38.59 6.65 19.81
C VAL A 50 37.08 6.88 19.66
N GLY A 51 36.33 7.42 20.63
CA GLY A 51 36.75 7.92 21.96
C GLY A 51 36.03 9.22 22.33
N ALA A 52 34.70 9.17 22.49
CA ALA A 52 33.88 10.36 22.77
C ALA A 52 34.16 10.97 24.17
N PRO A 53 34.01 12.29 24.35
CA PRO A 53 34.56 13.00 25.51
C PRO A 53 33.77 12.84 26.81
N ARG A 54 34.50 12.68 27.93
CA ARG A 54 33.96 12.71 29.30
C ARG A 54 33.37 14.09 29.66
N ARG A 55 32.29 14.09 30.46
CA ARG A 55 31.95 15.21 31.37
C ARG A 55 32.15 14.79 32.82
N VAL A 56 32.42 15.79 33.67
CA VAL A 56 32.89 15.62 35.05
C VAL A 56 31.73 15.36 36.01
N SER A 57 31.93 14.43 36.94
CA SER A 57 31.02 14.17 38.06
C SER A 57 31.27 15.12 39.24
N HIS A 58 30.18 15.58 39.86
CA HIS A 58 30.16 16.18 41.20
C HIS A 58 29.01 15.55 41.99
N ALA A 59 29.20 15.34 43.29
CA ALA A 59 28.42 14.37 44.05
C ALA A 59 27.39 14.99 45.00
N ALA A 60 26.35 14.19 45.26
CA ALA A 60 25.48 14.18 46.44
C ALA A 60 24.64 15.43 46.79
N ARG A 61 23.33 15.33 46.54
CA ARG A 61 22.29 15.46 47.58
C ARG A 61 20.90 15.07 47.06
N GLY A 62 20.18 14.23 47.82
CA GLY A 62 18.78 13.87 47.60
C GLY A 62 18.54 12.36 47.64
N ASP A 63 17.84 11.88 48.66
CA ASP A 63 17.44 10.47 48.76
C ASP A 63 16.21 10.21 47.89
N VAL A 64 16.40 9.60 46.71
CA VAL A 64 15.32 9.06 45.88
C VAL A 64 15.56 7.56 45.68
N ALA A 65 14.51 6.77 45.86
CA ALA A 65 14.54 5.34 45.58
C ALA A 65 13.88 5.09 44.20
N ASP A 66 14.72 4.86 43.20
CA ASP A 66 14.31 4.33 41.90
C ASP A 66 14.42 2.79 41.92
N VAL A 67 13.39 2.09 41.44
CA VAL A 67 13.47 0.63 41.17
C VAL A 67 12.98 0.37 39.75
N VAL A 68 13.90 -0.07 38.89
CA VAL A 68 13.61 -0.59 37.56
C VAL A 68 13.73 -2.11 37.64
N LEU A 69 12.62 -2.82 37.46
CA LEU A 69 12.57 -4.29 37.40
C LEU A 69 12.41 -4.75 35.95
N GLY A 70 13.34 -4.30 35.11
CA GLY A 70 13.44 -4.68 33.70
C GLY A 70 14.41 -5.84 33.50
N VAL A 71 13.98 -6.88 32.79
CA VAL A 71 14.86 -7.96 32.32
C VAL A 71 15.63 -7.46 31.10
N MET A 72 16.86 -7.00 31.28
CA MET A 72 17.68 -6.49 30.17
C MET A 72 18.17 -7.61 29.24
N THR A 73 17.63 -7.65 28.03
CA THR A 73 18.18 -8.40 26.90
C THR A 73 19.31 -7.62 26.23
N GLY A 74 20.55 -7.80 26.68
CA GLY A 74 21.75 -7.35 25.95
C GLY A 74 22.77 -6.55 26.78
N GLN A 75 23.96 -7.14 26.90
CA GLN A 75 25.24 -6.60 27.37
C GLN A 75 25.33 -5.08 27.68
N HIS A 76 25.31 -4.73 28.97
CA HIS A 76 26.36 -3.90 29.60
C HIS A 76 26.33 -4.07 31.14
N GLN A 77 27.50 -4.03 31.78
CA GLN A 77 27.64 -4.26 33.22
C GLN A 77 27.86 -2.94 33.99
N MET A 78 27.10 -2.72 35.05
CA MET A 78 27.42 -1.75 36.11
C MET A 78 27.03 -2.33 37.48
N ASP A 79 27.97 -2.29 38.43
CA ASP A 79 27.75 -2.79 39.78
C ASP A 79 27.07 -1.75 40.68
N VAL A 80 26.12 -2.17 41.52
CA VAL A 80 25.52 -1.32 42.56
C VAL A 80 26.05 -1.75 43.94
N VAL A 81 27.02 -0.99 44.46
CA VAL A 81 27.64 -1.26 45.77
C VAL A 81 26.85 -0.58 46.89
N ALA A 82 26.28 -1.38 47.80
CA ALA A 82 25.67 -0.92 49.05
C ALA A 82 26.64 -1.05 50.25
N PRO A 83 26.61 -0.14 51.25
CA PRO A 83 27.75 0.12 52.14
C PRO A 83 27.90 -0.84 53.35
N THR A 84 27.61 -2.14 53.20
CA THR A 84 27.80 -3.15 54.27
C THR A 84 28.51 -4.44 53.83
N GLY A 85 28.71 -4.69 52.53
CA GLY A 85 29.67 -5.68 52.05
C GLY A 85 29.32 -7.17 52.22
N GLU A 86 28.07 -7.53 52.48
CA GLU A 86 27.60 -8.94 52.46
C GLU A 86 26.79 -9.24 51.20
N VAL A 87 27.13 -10.33 50.51
CA VAL A 87 26.43 -10.84 49.32
C VAL A 87 25.54 -12.01 49.75
N CYS A 88 24.22 -11.80 49.69
CA CYS A 88 23.24 -12.87 49.90
C CYS A 88 22.77 -13.44 48.54
N PRO A 89 22.96 -14.73 48.26
CA PRO A 89 22.36 -15.36 47.09
C PRO A 89 20.84 -15.48 47.30
N VAL A 90 20.07 -15.21 46.24
CA VAL A 90 18.67 -15.60 46.14
C VAL A 90 18.53 -16.39 44.85
N GLU A 91 18.38 -17.70 44.98
CA GLU A 91 18.06 -18.58 43.86
C GLU A 91 16.60 -18.33 43.45
N SER A 92 16.41 -17.86 42.23
CA SER A 92 15.13 -17.94 41.50
C SER A 92 15.45 -18.29 40.06
N GLU A 93 15.21 -19.55 39.68
CA GLU A 93 15.43 -20.04 38.33
C GLU A 93 14.49 -19.31 37.36
N LEU A 94 15.07 -18.47 36.50
CA LEU A 94 14.45 -17.93 35.30
C LEU A 94 15.23 -18.48 34.11
N GLU A 95 14.69 -19.55 33.50
CA GLU A 95 15.21 -20.05 32.23
C GLU A 95 14.98 -19.00 31.13
N VAL A 96 15.99 -18.80 30.28
CA VAL A 96 15.99 -17.83 29.18
C VAL A 96 16.04 -18.59 27.85
N GLU A 97 14.96 -18.51 27.05
CA GLU A 97 15.01 -18.71 25.60
C GLU A 97 14.67 -17.37 24.93
N ASP A 98 15.34 -17.04 23.83
CA ASP A 98 15.16 -15.78 23.11
C ASP A 98 13.74 -15.64 22.52
N ALA A 99 13.08 -14.52 22.83
CA ALA A 99 11.71 -14.23 22.40
C ALA A 99 11.66 -13.53 21.02
N ASP A 100 12.24 -14.15 20.00
CA ASP A 100 12.00 -13.75 18.61
C ASP A 100 10.57 -14.12 18.15
N GLU A 101 10.21 -13.73 16.93
CA GLU A 101 8.86 -14.00 16.41
C GLU A 101 8.59 -15.49 16.11
N ALA A 102 9.63 -16.30 15.94
CA ALA A 102 9.50 -17.75 15.84
C ALA A 102 9.19 -18.38 17.22
N GLY A 103 9.78 -17.84 18.29
CA GLY A 103 9.43 -18.16 19.68
C GLY A 103 7.93 -17.95 19.95
N ARG A 104 7.35 -16.84 19.46
CA ARG A 104 5.91 -16.54 19.61
C ARG A 104 4.99 -17.60 18.96
N GLU A 105 5.36 -18.19 17.82
CA GLU A 105 4.63 -19.34 17.25
C GLU A 105 4.89 -20.66 18.01
N ARG A 106 6.09 -20.84 18.58
CA ARG A 106 6.46 -22.04 19.36
C ARG A 106 5.55 -22.21 20.59
N TRP A 107 5.35 -21.13 21.34
CA TRP A 107 4.46 -21.10 22.51
C TRP A 107 2.97 -21.31 22.20
N ARG A 108 2.51 -21.06 20.97
CA ARG A 108 1.11 -21.32 20.55
C ARG A 108 0.76 -22.80 20.40
N ARG A 109 1.74 -23.71 20.34
CA ARG A 109 1.52 -25.13 19.95
C ARG A 109 1.91 -26.18 20.98
N GLY A 110 2.52 -25.82 22.10
CA GLY A 110 3.01 -26.78 23.10
C GLY A 110 2.68 -26.37 24.53
N GLY A 111 1.97 -27.22 25.27
CA GLY A 111 1.75 -27.04 26.71
C GLY A 111 2.97 -27.46 27.52
N GLY A 112 3.74 -26.48 28.03
CA GLY A 112 4.81 -26.68 29.00
C GLY A 112 4.44 -26.08 30.36
N GLY A 113 4.59 -26.85 31.44
CA GLY A 113 4.15 -26.45 32.77
C GLY A 113 5.26 -25.87 33.67
N SER A 114 5.63 -24.61 33.47
CA SER A 114 6.40 -23.83 34.45
C SER A 114 5.48 -22.87 35.23
N GLN A 115 5.87 -22.48 36.45
CA GLN A 115 5.04 -21.59 37.28
C GLN A 115 5.19 -20.13 36.84
N ARG A 116 4.19 -19.63 36.08
CA ARG A 116 4.05 -18.21 35.72
C ARG A 116 4.26 -17.29 36.95
N PRO A 117 5.11 -16.25 36.88
CA PRO A 117 5.24 -15.24 37.91
C PRO A 117 3.89 -14.55 38.17
N ARG A 118 3.43 -14.50 39.43
CA ARG A 118 2.13 -13.91 39.77
C ARG A 118 2.29 -12.54 40.44
N ALA A 119 1.75 -11.50 39.80
CA ALA A 119 1.73 -10.12 40.30
C ALA A 119 0.93 -9.91 41.62
N ASN A 120 0.39 -10.97 42.22
CA ASN A 120 -0.28 -10.97 43.53
C ASN A 120 0.62 -11.36 44.72
N GLN A 121 1.86 -11.82 44.47
CA GLN A 121 2.79 -12.11 45.56
C GLN A 121 3.36 -10.80 46.14
N GLN A 122 3.02 -10.49 47.40
CA GLN A 122 3.67 -9.41 48.15
C GLN A 122 5.14 -9.76 48.41
N LEU A 123 6.06 -8.80 48.23
CA LEU A 123 7.47 -8.93 48.58
C LEU A 123 7.65 -8.87 50.11
N PRO A 124 7.81 -9.98 50.86
CA PRO A 124 7.53 -10.01 52.30
C PRO A 124 8.57 -9.33 53.21
N ARG A 125 9.57 -8.65 52.63
CA ARG A 125 10.74 -8.10 53.32
C ARG A 125 11.18 -6.70 52.84
N LEU A 126 10.45 -6.09 51.90
CA LEU A 126 10.81 -4.79 51.31
C LEU A 126 9.79 -3.71 51.67
N ASN A 127 10.20 -2.71 52.47
CA ASN A 127 9.38 -1.55 52.78
C ASN A 127 9.48 -0.50 51.66
N LEU A 128 8.69 -0.69 50.59
CA LEU A 128 8.68 0.17 49.40
C LEU A 128 7.84 1.46 49.55
N THR A 129 7.43 1.85 50.76
CA THR A 129 6.58 3.05 51.02
C THR A 129 7.28 4.40 50.76
N LYS A 130 8.53 4.38 50.31
CA LYS A 130 9.29 5.54 49.80
C LYS A 130 9.57 5.48 48.30
N LEU A 131 9.07 4.46 47.60
CA LEU A 131 9.35 4.29 46.18
C LEU A 131 8.64 5.38 45.38
N GLU A 132 9.40 6.15 44.60
CA GLU A 132 8.86 7.22 43.75
C GLU A 132 8.76 6.81 42.28
N ARG A 133 9.59 5.87 41.83
CA ARG A 133 9.58 5.33 40.46
C ARG A 133 9.52 3.81 40.46
N LEU A 134 8.56 3.29 39.71
CA LEU A 134 8.42 1.86 39.41
C LEU A 134 8.23 1.67 37.90
N ASP A 135 9.12 0.90 37.29
CA ASP A 135 8.94 0.41 35.93
C ASP A 135 8.87 -1.13 35.94
N LEU A 136 7.80 -1.66 35.36
CA LEU A 136 7.53 -3.08 35.18
C LEU A 136 7.18 -3.41 33.71
N SER A 137 7.44 -2.50 32.76
CA SER A 137 7.08 -2.71 31.35
C SER A 137 7.73 -3.96 30.74
N TYR A 138 7.16 -4.45 29.63
CA TYR A 138 7.59 -5.65 28.90
C TYR A 138 7.62 -6.97 29.72
N ASN A 139 6.88 -7.05 30.83
CA ASN A 139 6.76 -8.25 31.68
C ASN A 139 5.41 -8.95 31.49
N HIS A 140 5.39 -10.15 30.90
CA HIS A 140 4.15 -10.90 30.64
C HIS A 140 3.52 -11.49 31.93
N PHE A 141 2.62 -10.73 32.58
CA PHE A 141 1.92 -11.18 33.79
C PHE A 141 0.66 -12.01 33.51
N ASP A 142 -0.09 -11.69 32.44
CA ASP A 142 -1.39 -12.31 32.08
C ASP A 142 -2.33 -12.44 33.31
N HIS A 143 -2.62 -11.29 33.94
CA HIS A 143 -3.20 -11.24 35.29
C HIS A 143 -4.21 -10.09 35.48
N PRO A 144 -5.26 -10.24 36.31
CA PRO A 144 -6.18 -9.15 36.65
C PRO A 144 -5.49 -7.99 37.36
N SER A 145 -5.54 -6.79 36.78
CA SER A 145 -4.87 -5.59 37.24
C SER A 145 -5.29 -5.20 38.66
N GLU A 146 -6.58 -5.26 38.99
CA GLU A 146 -7.18 -4.96 40.32
C GLU A 146 -6.43 -5.59 41.51
N SER A 147 -5.83 -6.76 41.30
CA SER A 147 -5.23 -7.60 42.35
C SER A 147 -3.72 -7.47 42.53
N CYS A 148 -3.08 -6.52 41.84
CA CYS A 148 -1.62 -6.34 41.90
C CYS A 148 -1.18 -5.57 43.17
N TRP A 149 -0.02 -5.92 43.74
CA TRP A 149 0.43 -5.36 45.02
C TRP A 149 0.84 -3.87 44.95
N PHE A 150 1.31 -3.39 43.80
CA PHE A 150 1.92 -2.06 43.63
C PHE A 150 0.94 -0.89 43.72
N TRP A 151 -0.38 -1.11 43.58
CA TRP A 151 -1.39 -0.05 43.77
C TRP A 151 -1.47 0.49 45.20
N ASN A 152 -0.79 -0.15 46.17
CA ASN A 152 -0.66 0.33 47.54
C ASN A 152 0.53 1.31 47.73
N LEU A 153 1.36 1.52 46.71
CA LEU A 153 2.51 2.43 46.76
C LEU A 153 2.08 3.86 46.43
N THR A 154 1.33 4.50 47.32
CA THR A 154 0.81 5.87 47.12
C THR A 154 1.89 6.96 47.04
N SER A 155 3.16 6.61 47.32
CA SER A 155 4.34 7.47 47.11
C SER A 155 4.79 7.59 45.65
N LEU A 156 4.31 6.73 44.75
CA LEU A 156 4.75 6.71 43.35
C LEU A 156 4.41 8.01 42.61
N LYS A 157 5.41 8.52 41.90
CA LYS A 157 5.35 9.60 40.91
C LYS A 157 5.38 9.06 39.48
N TYR A 158 6.05 7.93 39.25
CA TYR A 158 6.13 7.27 37.95
C TYR A 158 5.75 5.80 38.08
N LEU A 159 4.75 5.36 37.31
CA LEU A 159 4.35 3.96 37.19
C LEU A 159 4.20 3.59 35.70
N ASN A 160 5.07 2.70 35.22
CA ASN A 160 5.00 2.16 33.87
C ASN A 160 4.66 0.66 33.89
N LEU A 161 3.60 0.29 33.19
CA LEU A 161 3.05 -1.06 33.03
C LEU A 161 2.85 -1.42 31.54
N GLY A 162 3.52 -0.74 30.61
CA GLY A 162 3.41 -0.98 29.16
C GLY A 162 3.79 -2.41 28.75
N GLU A 163 3.07 -3.01 27.81
CA GLU A 163 3.28 -4.39 27.33
C GLU A 163 3.27 -5.49 28.43
N THR A 164 2.52 -5.30 29.53
CA THR A 164 2.51 -6.28 30.65
C THR A 164 1.38 -7.33 30.61
N PHE A 165 0.48 -7.24 29.62
CA PHE A 165 -0.70 -8.11 29.48
C PHE A 165 -1.59 -8.13 30.75
N LEU A 166 -1.62 -7.02 31.48
CA LEU A 166 -2.53 -6.83 32.61
C LEU A 166 -3.93 -6.44 32.11
N TYR A 167 -4.96 -7.00 32.72
CA TYR A 167 -6.33 -6.86 32.20
C TYR A 167 -7.40 -6.60 33.27
N GLY A 168 -8.57 -6.13 32.85
CA GLY A 168 -9.72 -5.90 33.73
C GLY A 168 -9.69 -4.54 34.47
N HIS A 169 -10.45 -4.45 35.56
CA HIS A 169 -10.71 -3.17 36.24
C HIS A 169 -9.50 -2.62 36.97
N PHE A 170 -9.18 -1.35 36.74
CA PHE A 170 -8.25 -0.62 37.60
C PHE A 170 -8.85 -0.44 39.00
N PRO A 171 -8.09 -0.69 40.08
CA PRO A 171 -8.62 -0.64 41.44
C PRO A 171 -8.81 0.80 41.92
N LYS A 172 -9.76 1.00 42.84
CA LYS A 172 -10.08 2.31 43.44
C LYS A 172 -8.90 2.97 44.18
N THR A 173 -7.87 2.20 44.54
CA THR A 173 -6.61 2.69 45.11
C THR A 173 -5.79 3.54 44.14
N LEU A 174 -5.92 3.35 42.82
CA LEU A 174 -5.30 4.25 41.83
C LEU A 174 -5.72 5.70 42.05
N GLY A 175 -7.00 5.95 42.34
CA GLY A 175 -7.53 7.29 42.70
C GLY A 175 -7.04 7.87 44.04
N GLN A 176 -6.17 7.15 44.76
CA GLN A 176 -5.52 7.57 46.00
C GLN A 176 -4.00 7.79 45.83
N MET A 177 -3.42 7.44 44.68
CA MET A 177 -1.99 7.63 44.36
C MET A 177 -1.72 9.09 43.96
N THR A 178 -2.07 10.05 44.81
CA THR A 178 -2.10 11.49 44.45
C THR A 178 -0.73 12.10 44.13
N SER A 179 0.37 11.41 44.46
CA SER A 179 1.74 11.76 44.02
C SER A 179 2.03 11.46 42.55
N LEU A 180 1.18 10.69 41.86
CA LEU A 180 1.46 10.16 40.51
C LEU A 180 1.48 11.27 39.45
N GLN A 181 2.60 11.36 38.73
CA GLN A 181 2.88 12.30 37.63
C GLN A 181 2.84 11.61 36.26
N VAL A 182 3.31 10.36 36.17
CA VAL A 182 3.29 9.56 34.94
C VAL A 182 2.60 8.23 35.23
N PHE A 183 1.58 7.91 34.43
CA PHE A 183 0.96 6.59 34.40
C PHE A 183 0.92 6.06 32.96
N ASP A 184 1.58 4.92 32.73
CA ASP A 184 1.60 4.21 31.46
C ASP A 184 1.01 2.81 31.63
N PHE A 185 0.01 2.49 30.79
CA PHE A 185 -0.61 1.17 30.65
C PHE A 185 -0.75 0.77 29.17
N SER A 186 0.14 1.27 28.31
CA SER A 186 0.07 1.05 26.87
C SER A 186 0.27 -0.41 26.46
N TYR A 187 -0.21 -0.79 25.27
CA TYR A 187 -0.06 -2.11 24.65
C TYR A 187 -0.49 -3.32 25.52
N ASN A 188 -1.33 -3.13 26.54
CA ASN A 188 -1.83 -4.22 27.40
C ASN A 188 -2.96 -5.05 26.78
N LYS A 189 -3.49 -4.65 25.63
CA LYS A 189 -4.55 -5.37 24.91
C LYS A 189 -3.97 -6.37 23.92
N TYR A 190 -4.42 -7.62 23.98
CA TYR A 190 -4.04 -8.64 23.01
C TYR A 190 -4.45 -8.26 21.57
N LEU A 191 -3.60 -8.63 20.60
CA LEU A 191 -3.75 -8.30 19.16
C LEU A 191 -5.01 -8.85 18.50
N ASP A 192 -5.64 -9.87 19.09
CA ASP A 192 -6.91 -10.46 18.67
C ASP A 192 -8.15 -9.81 19.31
N GLY A 193 -7.96 -8.78 20.15
CA GLY A 193 -9.03 -8.08 20.86
C GLY A 193 -9.34 -8.65 22.25
N GLY A 194 -8.45 -9.47 22.83
CA GLY A 194 -8.53 -9.93 24.21
C GLY A 194 -8.61 -8.80 25.26
N PRO A 195 -8.88 -9.13 26.53
CA PRO A 195 -9.19 -8.13 27.56
C PRO A 195 -7.97 -7.27 27.88
N GLY A 196 -8.13 -5.94 27.80
CA GLY A 196 -7.22 -4.95 28.38
C GLY A 196 -7.83 -4.30 29.63
N GLY A 197 -7.32 -3.13 30.01
CA GLY A 197 -7.79 -2.35 31.14
C GLY A 197 -9.26 -1.87 31.01
N ILE A 198 -9.90 -1.62 32.16
CA ILE A 198 -11.24 -1.03 32.26
C ILE A 198 -11.20 0.07 33.32
N ILE A 199 -11.55 1.30 32.92
CA ILE A 199 -11.62 2.48 33.80
C ILE A 199 -13.03 2.64 34.35
N ALA A 200 -13.16 2.82 35.66
CA ALA A 200 -14.42 3.19 36.30
C ALA A 200 -14.62 4.72 36.25
N PRO A 201 -15.85 5.24 36.04
CA PRO A 201 -16.13 6.67 36.04
C PRO A 201 -15.63 7.38 37.30
N GLY A 202 -14.89 8.49 37.12
CA GLY A 202 -14.35 9.31 38.21
C GLY A 202 -13.04 8.81 38.83
N LEU A 203 -12.45 7.71 38.34
CA LEU A 203 -11.35 7.01 39.03
C LEU A 203 -10.10 7.86 39.30
N MET A 204 -9.63 8.64 38.32
CA MET A 204 -8.37 9.42 38.42
C MET A 204 -8.62 10.90 38.76
N ARG A 205 -9.85 11.27 39.16
CA ARG A 205 -10.30 12.65 39.36
C ARG A 205 -9.47 13.45 40.38
N ASN A 206 -8.83 12.77 41.33
CA ASN A 206 -8.01 13.36 42.39
C ASN A 206 -6.50 13.42 42.07
N LEU A 207 -6.05 12.92 40.91
CA LEU A 207 -4.63 12.83 40.57
C LEU A 207 -4.08 14.16 40.06
N CYS A 208 -4.10 15.18 40.93
CA CYS A 208 -3.77 16.57 40.58
C CYS A 208 -2.29 16.83 40.24
N ASN A 209 -1.42 15.82 40.31
CA ASN A 209 -0.03 15.89 39.87
C ASN A 209 0.20 15.19 38.51
N LEU A 210 -0.82 14.56 37.91
CA LEU A 210 -0.67 13.74 36.70
C LEU A 210 -0.38 14.61 35.46
N GLU A 211 0.85 14.50 34.96
CA GLU A 211 1.40 15.20 33.79
C GLU A 211 1.26 14.35 32.51
N VAL A 212 1.41 13.03 32.61
CA VAL A 212 1.35 12.10 31.47
C VAL A 212 0.41 10.93 31.78
N LEU A 213 -0.55 10.70 30.89
CA LEU A 213 -1.40 9.52 30.89
C LEU A 213 -1.32 8.81 29.54
N ASN A 214 -0.65 7.66 29.50
CA ASN A 214 -0.56 6.82 28.32
C ASN A 214 -1.39 5.54 28.49
N LEU A 215 -2.41 5.40 27.64
CA LEU A 215 -3.30 4.25 27.55
C LEU A 215 -3.42 3.75 26.09
N GLU A 216 -2.45 4.07 25.21
CA GLU A 216 -2.38 3.58 23.83
C GLU A 216 -2.59 2.06 23.79
N LYS A 217 -3.61 1.57 23.06
CA LYS A 217 -3.94 0.13 22.96
C LYS A 217 -4.06 -0.57 24.33
N GLY A 218 -4.36 0.15 25.40
CA GLY A 218 -4.39 -0.35 26.77
C GLY A 218 -5.78 -0.75 27.27
N LEU A 219 -6.87 -0.29 26.62
CA LEU A 219 -8.24 -0.42 27.12
C LEU A 219 -9.08 -1.43 26.33
N SER A 220 -9.90 -2.20 27.04
CA SER A 220 -10.91 -3.09 26.43
C SER A 220 -11.93 -2.30 25.60
N TYR A 221 -12.53 -1.28 26.22
CA TYR A 221 -13.55 -0.38 25.67
C TYR A 221 -13.55 0.94 26.45
N GLY A 222 -14.27 1.95 25.96
CA GLY A 222 -14.52 3.18 26.73
C GLY A 222 -15.58 4.09 26.11
N ASN A 223 -15.93 5.15 26.83
CA ASN A 223 -16.69 6.28 26.33
C ASN A 223 -15.95 7.58 26.68
N MET A 224 -15.68 8.43 25.70
CA MET A 224 -14.84 9.62 25.89
C MET A 224 -15.42 10.60 26.92
N THR A 225 -16.75 10.68 27.03
CA THR A 225 -17.42 11.52 28.04
C THR A 225 -17.19 10.98 29.46
N GLU A 226 -17.24 9.65 29.65
CA GLU A 226 -16.99 8.99 30.94
C GLU A 226 -15.49 9.00 31.31
N LEU A 227 -14.62 8.85 30.31
CA LEU A 227 -13.17 8.99 30.48
C LEU A 227 -12.80 10.43 30.87
N TYR A 228 -13.39 11.44 30.22
CA TYR A 228 -13.19 12.85 30.60
C TYR A 228 -13.60 13.13 32.06
N GLU A 229 -14.76 12.67 32.52
CA GLU A 229 -15.19 12.79 33.93
C GLU A 229 -14.30 11.99 34.91
N SER A 230 -13.45 11.09 34.38
CA SER A 230 -12.46 10.33 35.13
C SER A 230 -11.09 10.99 35.20
N LEU A 231 -10.80 11.99 34.35
CA LEU A 231 -9.52 12.72 34.32
C LEU A 231 -9.37 13.69 35.52
N PRO A 232 -8.15 14.17 35.85
CA PRO A 232 -7.91 15.06 36.99
C PRO A 232 -8.61 16.42 36.87
N HIS A 233 -9.79 16.57 37.50
CA HIS A 233 -10.58 17.81 37.51
C HIS A 233 -10.15 18.75 38.65
N CYS A 234 -8.86 19.10 38.64
CA CYS A 234 -8.20 19.95 39.64
C CYS A 234 -8.16 21.43 39.19
N SER A 235 -7.98 22.36 40.14
CA SER A 235 -8.04 23.82 39.89
C SER A 235 -7.02 24.32 38.85
N SER A 236 -5.90 23.62 38.73
CA SER A 236 -4.94 23.73 37.63
C SER A 236 -4.40 22.32 37.38
N SER A 237 -4.78 21.69 36.26
CA SER A 237 -4.28 20.36 35.93
C SER A 237 -2.93 20.46 35.23
N PRO A 238 -1.90 19.72 35.67
CA PRO A 238 -0.59 19.69 35.01
C PRO A 238 -0.56 18.76 33.79
N LEU A 239 -1.67 18.06 33.49
CA LEU A 239 -1.78 17.10 32.38
C LEU A 239 -1.34 17.74 31.06
N ARG A 240 -0.21 17.24 30.56
CA ARG A 240 0.55 17.75 29.41
C ARG A 240 0.47 16.79 28.22
N GLU A 241 0.38 15.49 28.47
CA GLU A 241 0.32 14.46 27.43
C GLU A 241 -0.77 13.44 27.74
N LEU A 242 -1.67 13.22 26.77
CA LEU A 242 -2.79 12.29 26.87
C LEU A 242 -2.88 11.42 25.61
N TYR A 243 -2.52 10.14 25.75
CA TYR A 243 -2.56 9.13 24.69
C TYR A 243 -3.67 8.11 24.99
N LEU A 244 -4.69 8.07 24.14
CA LEU A 244 -5.86 7.17 24.24
C LEU A 244 -6.08 6.37 22.94
N ASP A 245 -5.11 6.34 22.04
CA ASP A 245 -5.23 5.81 20.69
C ASP A 245 -5.20 4.28 20.58
N GLY A 246 -5.58 3.77 19.41
CA GLY A 246 -5.65 2.32 19.14
C GLY A 246 -6.65 1.56 20.03
N ASN A 247 -7.60 2.27 20.63
CA ASN A 247 -8.58 1.73 21.56
C ASN A 247 -9.96 1.55 20.90
N ASN A 248 -10.96 1.14 21.69
CA ASN A 248 -12.34 1.00 21.22
C ASN A 248 -13.24 2.02 21.94
N ILE A 249 -12.79 3.28 22.03
CA ILE A 249 -13.49 4.37 22.73
C ILE A 249 -14.58 4.91 21.82
N THR A 250 -15.76 5.14 22.42
CA THR A 250 -16.97 5.65 21.78
C THR A 250 -17.37 7.01 22.36
N GLY A 251 -18.46 7.61 21.89
CA GLY A 251 -18.95 8.89 22.40
C GLY A 251 -18.21 10.09 21.79
N THR A 252 -18.38 11.27 22.40
CA THR A 252 -18.00 12.57 21.82
C THR A 252 -16.82 13.21 22.54
N LEU A 253 -15.98 13.97 21.84
CA LEU A 253 -14.94 14.82 22.45
C LEU A 253 -15.61 16.00 23.18
N PRO A 254 -15.58 16.10 24.52
CA PRO A 254 -16.29 17.16 25.22
C PRO A 254 -15.52 18.49 25.16
N ALA A 255 -16.23 19.60 24.96
CA ALA A 255 -15.67 20.97 25.03
C ALA A 255 -14.93 21.27 26.35
N GLY A 256 -15.24 20.54 27.42
CA GLY A 256 -14.51 20.57 28.69
C GLY A 256 -13.03 20.20 28.60
N ILE A 257 -12.57 19.55 27.52
CA ILE A 257 -11.15 19.23 27.28
C ILE A 257 -10.27 20.50 27.27
N ALA A 258 -10.83 21.65 26.89
CA ALA A 258 -10.17 22.95 26.90
C ALA A 258 -9.76 23.46 28.30
N LYS A 259 -10.16 22.77 29.38
CA LYS A 259 -9.72 23.06 30.76
C LYS A 259 -8.29 22.57 31.04
N PHE A 260 -7.80 21.59 30.29
CA PHE A 260 -6.45 21.04 30.45
C PHE A 260 -5.44 21.92 29.69
N THR A 261 -5.32 23.19 30.09
CA THR A 261 -4.54 24.22 29.37
C THR A 261 -3.02 23.94 29.32
N SER A 262 -2.55 22.96 30.08
CA SER A 262 -1.18 22.43 30.08
C SER A 262 -0.91 21.43 28.95
N LEU A 263 -1.93 20.94 28.23
CA LEU A 263 -1.78 19.94 27.17
C LEU A 263 -0.86 20.45 26.04
N ALA A 264 0.21 19.69 25.80
CA ALA A 264 1.11 19.78 24.66
C ALA A 264 0.83 18.68 23.62
N SER A 265 0.33 17.51 24.03
CA SER A 265 -0.06 16.42 23.12
C SER A 265 -1.42 15.83 23.49
N LEU A 266 -2.31 15.71 22.50
CA LEU A 266 -3.61 15.04 22.61
C LEU A 266 -3.78 14.07 21.45
N VAL A 267 -3.75 12.77 21.76
CA VAL A 267 -3.75 11.68 20.77
C VAL A 267 -4.91 10.73 21.07
N LEU A 268 -5.92 10.76 20.20
CA LEU A 268 -7.21 10.03 20.33
C LEU A 268 -7.50 9.15 19.11
N SER A 269 -6.48 8.85 18.32
CA SER A 269 -6.55 8.18 17.02
C SER A 269 -6.97 6.72 17.08
N ASP A 270 -7.36 6.15 15.93
CA ASP A 270 -7.72 4.73 15.79
C ASP A 270 -8.75 4.26 16.84
N ASN A 271 -9.87 4.97 16.88
CA ASN A 271 -10.95 4.81 17.85
C ASN A 271 -12.33 4.87 17.16
N ARG A 272 -13.43 4.93 17.93
CA ARG A 272 -14.81 4.99 17.43
C ARG A 272 -15.57 6.21 17.95
N MET A 273 -14.87 7.33 18.15
CA MET A 273 -15.48 8.58 18.59
C MET A 273 -16.37 9.19 17.51
N THR A 274 -17.42 9.91 17.93
CA THR A 274 -18.46 10.50 17.08
C THR A 274 -18.77 11.94 17.49
N GLY A 275 -19.67 12.60 16.76
CA GLY A 275 -20.00 14.01 16.99
C GLY A 275 -18.94 14.94 16.41
N HIS A 276 -18.92 16.20 16.87
CA HIS A 276 -18.03 17.24 16.35
C HIS A 276 -16.79 17.45 17.22
N VAL A 277 -15.74 17.98 16.62
CA VAL A 277 -14.64 18.61 17.37
C VAL A 277 -15.18 19.93 17.96
N PRO A 278 -15.05 20.18 19.27
CA PRO A 278 -15.52 21.42 19.89
C PRO A 278 -14.56 22.59 19.57
N THR A 279 -15.08 23.77 19.22
CA THR A 279 -14.25 24.95 18.91
C THR A 279 -13.41 25.40 20.11
N GLU A 280 -13.84 25.10 21.34
CA GLU A 280 -13.03 25.33 22.54
C GLU A 280 -11.66 24.65 22.55
N ILE A 281 -11.43 23.61 21.72
CA ILE A 281 -10.10 22.99 21.59
C ILE A 281 -9.02 24.01 21.19
N GLY A 282 -9.40 25.03 20.40
CA GLY A 282 -8.52 26.12 19.99
C GLY A 282 -8.04 27.02 21.12
N ARG A 283 -8.52 26.84 22.36
CA ARG A 283 -8.02 27.51 23.58
C ARG A 283 -6.78 26.84 24.19
N LEU A 284 -6.40 25.65 23.70
CA LEU A 284 -5.21 24.94 24.15
C LEU A 284 -3.95 25.56 23.50
N ASN A 285 -3.59 26.77 23.92
CA ASN A 285 -2.54 27.58 23.27
C ASN A 285 -1.15 26.91 23.30
N GLY A 286 -0.91 26.02 24.26
CA GLY A 286 0.32 25.23 24.40
C GLY A 286 0.33 23.91 23.62
N LEU A 287 -0.75 23.57 22.91
CA LEU A 287 -0.85 22.31 22.16
C LEU A 287 0.13 22.31 20.98
N ILE A 288 0.96 21.28 20.92
CA ILE A 288 2.00 21.06 19.89
C ILE A 288 1.54 19.99 18.90
N SER A 289 0.90 18.92 19.41
CA SER A 289 0.39 17.80 18.63
C SER A 289 -1.09 17.54 18.92
N LEU A 290 -1.88 17.41 17.85
CA LEU A 290 -3.28 16.98 17.88
C LEU A 290 -3.49 15.85 16.87
N ASP A 291 -3.80 14.65 17.35
CA ASP A 291 -4.13 13.49 16.51
C ASP A 291 -5.53 12.97 16.83
N LEU A 292 -6.43 13.07 15.85
CA LEU A 292 -7.81 12.60 15.90
C LEU A 292 -8.09 11.58 14.78
N ARG A 293 -7.07 11.07 14.08
CA ARG A 293 -7.22 10.28 12.86
C ARG A 293 -7.97 8.95 13.08
N ASN A 294 -8.52 8.37 12.01
CA ASN A 294 -9.23 7.08 12.05
C ASN A 294 -10.32 7.04 13.16
N ASN A 295 -11.24 8.00 13.13
CA ASN A 295 -12.43 8.06 13.97
C ASN A 295 -13.68 8.33 13.11
N ASN A 296 -14.84 8.54 13.73
CA ASN A 296 -16.10 8.86 13.04
C ASN A 296 -16.61 10.27 13.42
N LEU A 297 -15.68 11.22 13.53
CA LEU A 297 -15.98 12.63 13.82
C LEU A 297 -16.60 13.32 12.60
N THR A 298 -17.63 14.13 12.85
CA THR A 298 -18.50 14.76 11.86
C THR A 298 -18.60 16.26 12.10
N GLY A 299 -19.12 17.02 11.12
CA GLY A 299 -19.32 18.46 11.25
C GLY A 299 -18.33 19.27 10.42
N VAL A 300 -18.12 20.53 10.81
CA VAL A 300 -17.33 21.49 10.03
C VAL A 300 -16.21 22.08 10.88
N ILE A 301 -14.97 21.86 10.45
CA ILE A 301 -13.77 22.52 10.97
C ILE A 301 -13.64 23.89 10.30
N THR A 302 -13.51 24.93 11.11
CA THR A 302 -13.40 26.34 10.71
C THR A 302 -12.25 27.04 11.44
N GLU A 303 -11.94 28.27 11.04
CA GLU A 303 -11.03 29.22 11.73
C GLU A 303 -11.13 29.21 13.26
N GLU A 304 -12.33 29.20 13.84
CA GLU A 304 -12.55 29.19 15.30
C GLU A 304 -11.79 28.06 16.02
N HIS A 305 -11.64 26.90 15.39
CA HIS A 305 -10.92 25.74 15.93
C HIS A 305 -9.41 26.00 16.06
N PHE A 306 -8.87 26.94 15.29
CA PHE A 306 -7.44 27.27 15.23
C PHE A 306 -7.07 28.55 16.01
N TYR A 307 -8.05 29.32 16.49
CA TYR A 307 -7.86 30.72 16.91
C TYR A 307 -6.73 30.96 17.94
N GLY A 308 -6.52 30.04 18.89
CA GLY A 308 -5.43 30.10 19.88
C GLY A 308 -4.26 29.15 19.65
N PHE A 309 -4.25 28.34 18.58
CA PHE A 309 -3.20 27.37 18.25
C PHE A 309 -1.90 28.05 17.78
N THR A 310 -1.25 28.73 18.71
CA THR A 310 0.01 29.47 18.53
C THR A 310 1.25 28.59 18.65
N SER A 311 1.11 27.33 19.08
CA SER A 311 2.20 26.38 19.30
C SER A 311 2.09 25.09 18.47
N LEU A 312 1.00 24.91 17.71
CA LEU A 312 0.68 23.66 17.03
C LEU A 312 1.64 23.44 15.84
N GLN A 313 2.33 22.29 15.85
CA GLN A 313 3.28 21.84 14.83
C GLN A 313 2.75 20.61 14.07
N TYR A 314 2.06 19.69 14.75
CA TYR A 314 1.47 18.49 14.17
C TYR A 314 -0.07 18.52 14.29
N ILE A 315 -0.75 18.26 13.18
CA ILE A 315 -2.20 17.97 13.18
C ILE A 315 -2.54 16.81 12.23
N ASP A 316 -3.27 15.82 12.74
CA ASP A 316 -3.88 14.78 11.92
C ASP A 316 -5.39 14.65 12.24
N LEU A 317 -6.22 14.93 11.25
CA LEU A 317 -7.68 14.78 11.30
C LEU A 317 -8.19 13.65 10.38
N SER A 318 -7.27 12.93 9.71
CA SER A 318 -7.57 12.10 8.55
C SER A 318 -8.53 10.94 8.83
N ASN A 319 -9.18 10.48 7.76
CA ASN A 319 -10.17 9.39 7.76
C ASN A 319 -11.34 9.62 8.72
N ASN A 320 -11.66 10.88 9.01
CA ASN A 320 -12.92 11.30 9.62
C ASN A 320 -13.84 11.95 8.58
N PRO A 321 -15.18 11.77 8.65
CA PRO A 321 -16.17 12.49 7.85
C PRO A 321 -16.36 13.97 8.25
N LEU A 322 -15.24 14.68 8.47
CA LEU A 322 -15.16 16.12 8.72
C LEU A 322 -15.16 16.89 7.40
N LYS A 323 -15.78 18.07 7.41
CA LYS A 323 -15.64 19.08 6.35
C LYS A 323 -14.74 20.21 6.83
N ILE A 324 -13.81 20.70 6.00
CA ILE A 324 -12.85 21.74 6.38
C ILE A 324 -13.09 22.99 5.52
N ILE A 325 -13.43 24.11 6.16
CA ILE A 325 -13.71 25.39 5.50
C ILE A 325 -12.95 26.50 6.25
N LEU A 326 -11.81 26.93 5.73
CA LEU A 326 -10.98 27.96 6.37
C LEU A 326 -10.82 29.17 5.44
N ASP A 327 -11.09 30.37 5.95
CA ASP A 327 -10.78 31.63 5.26
C ASP A 327 -9.33 32.05 5.58
N PRO A 328 -8.43 32.18 4.59
CA PRO A 328 -7.06 32.64 4.83
C PRO A 328 -6.96 34.07 5.37
N GLY A 329 -8.02 34.90 5.28
CA GLY A 329 -8.07 36.22 5.88
C GLY A 329 -8.39 36.22 7.39
N LEU A 330 -8.84 35.09 7.94
CA LEU A 330 -9.25 34.94 9.34
C LEU A 330 -8.36 33.99 10.16
N LEU A 331 -7.50 33.21 9.49
CA LEU A 331 -6.57 32.29 10.17
C LEU A 331 -5.42 33.03 10.88
N PRO A 332 -5.03 32.58 12.10
CA PRO A 332 -3.80 33.03 12.74
C PRO A 332 -2.55 32.51 12.00
N PRO A 333 -1.35 33.07 12.25
CA PRO A 333 -0.10 32.56 11.71
C PRO A 333 0.26 31.20 12.34
N LEU A 334 -0.20 30.13 11.71
CA LEU A 334 0.05 28.74 12.12
C LEU A 334 1.54 28.37 11.97
N LYS A 335 2.02 27.50 12.87
CA LYS A 335 3.39 26.95 12.87
C LYS A 335 3.42 25.47 12.45
N LEU A 336 2.41 25.02 11.70
CA LEU A 336 2.33 23.63 11.27
C LEU A 336 3.55 23.24 10.43
N GLU A 337 4.20 22.19 10.88
CA GLU A 337 5.26 21.47 10.20
C GLU A 337 4.63 20.24 9.51
N GLN A 338 3.76 19.52 10.21
CA GLN A 338 3.06 18.34 9.68
C GLN A 338 1.54 18.51 9.74
N ALA A 339 0.87 18.30 8.60
CA ALA A 339 -0.58 18.44 8.50
C ALA A 339 -1.21 17.34 7.63
N SER A 340 -2.10 16.54 8.22
CA SER A 340 -2.79 15.43 7.58
C SER A 340 -4.31 15.61 7.66
N PHE A 341 -4.95 15.64 6.49
CA PHE A 341 -6.38 15.83 6.31
C PHE A 341 -6.97 14.78 5.34
N ALA A 342 -6.26 13.69 5.09
CA ALA A 342 -6.64 12.68 4.12
C ALA A 342 -8.08 12.16 4.35
N SER A 343 -8.84 11.95 3.27
CA SER A 343 -10.26 11.56 3.29
C SER A 343 -11.25 12.54 3.96
N CYS A 344 -10.84 13.74 4.42
CA CYS A 344 -11.75 14.78 4.88
C CYS A 344 -12.24 15.68 3.72
N GLN A 345 -13.45 16.24 3.80
CA GLN A 345 -13.99 17.08 2.72
C GLN A 345 -13.40 18.50 2.75
N ILE A 346 -12.37 18.76 1.94
CA ILE A 346 -11.80 20.11 1.69
C ILE A 346 -12.40 20.74 0.43
N GLY A 347 -12.69 19.92 -0.59
CA GLY A 347 -13.12 20.39 -1.90
C GLY A 347 -14.49 21.11 -1.95
N PRO A 348 -14.82 21.74 -3.09
CA PRO A 348 -14.21 21.50 -4.41
C PRO A 348 -13.01 22.41 -4.75
N ASN A 349 -12.78 23.51 -4.02
CA ASN A 349 -11.69 24.44 -4.37
C ASN A 349 -10.34 23.95 -3.84
N PHE A 350 -9.25 24.25 -4.55
CA PHE A 350 -7.89 24.04 -4.02
C PHE A 350 -7.67 24.98 -2.80
N PRO A 351 -7.20 24.47 -1.63
CA PRO A 351 -7.15 25.23 -0.40
C PRO A 351 -6.15 26.40 -0.48
N SER A 352 -6.69 27.62 -0.56
CA SER A 352 -5.91 28.88 -0.64
C SER A 352 -5.11 29.19 0.63
N TRP A 353 -5.56 28.67 1.78
CA TRP A 353 -4.92 28.82 3.08
C TRP A 353 -3.60 28.05 3.23
N LEU A 354 -3.27 27.11 2.33
CA LEU A 354 -1.93 26.52 2.26
C LEU A 354 -0.81 27.57 2.06
N ARG A 355 -1.15 28.75 1.50
CA ARG A 355 -0.25 29.91 1.42
C ARG A 355 0.28 30.39 2.78
N LEU A 356 -0.41 30.06 3.87
CA LEU A 356 -0.05 30.43 5.24
C LEU A 356 0.85 29.38 5.91
N LEU A 357 1.16 28.25 5.23
CA LEU A 357 1.98 27.15 5.77
C LEU A 357 3.34 27.00 5.05
N PRO A 358 4.18 28.06 4.92
CA PRO A 358 5.46 27.99 4.21
C PRO A 358 6.56 27.19 4.97
N ARG A 359 6.19 26.56 6.09
CA ARG A 359 7.06 25.70 6.92
C ARG A 359 6.61 24.23 6.95
N ALA A 360 5.49 23.89 6.30
CA ALA A 360 5.00 22.52 6.33
C ALA A 360 5.93 21.61 5.52
N ASP A 361 6.55 20.64 6.19
CA ASP A 361 7.42 19.63 5.58
C ASP A 361 6.62 18.38 5.16
N TYR A 362 5.50 18.09 5.84
CA TYR A 362 4.57 17.02 5.52
C TYR A 362 3.15 17.55 5.30
N ILE A 363 2.59 17.31 4.10
CA ILE A 363 1.17 17.57 3.81
C ILE A 363 0.52 16.34 3.18
N ASP A 364 -0.54 15.84 3.81
CA ASP A 364 -1.46 14.88 3.19
C ASP A 364 -2.87 15.48 3.04
N MET A 365 -3.32 15.59 1.79
CA MET A 365 -4.66 15.98 1.37
C MET A 365 -5.24 14.99 0.34
N SER A 366 -4.82 13.73 0.41
CA SER A 366 -5.36 12.68 -0.46
C SER A 366 -6.84 12.41 -0.20
N ASN A 367 -7.60 12.07 -1.25
CA ASN A 367 -9.03 11.74 -1.13
C ASN A 367 -9.91 12.88 -0.53
N THR A 368 -9.51 14.14 -0.66
CA THR A 368 -10.20 15.29 -0.02
C THR A 368 -11.26 16.00 -0.89
N GLY A 369 -11.47 15.48 -2.12
CA GLY A 369 -12.45 16.00 -3.08
C GLY A 369 -12.04 17.30 -3.77
N ILE A 370 -10.76 17.68 -3.72
CA ILE A 370 -10.24 18.88 -4.38
C ILE A 370 -10.40 18.76 -5.90
N THR A 371 -10.87 19.84 -6.54
CA THR A 371 -11.07 19.98 -7.98
C THR A 371 -10.31 21.19 -8.52
N GLY A 372 -10.38 21.44 -9.84
CA GLY A 372 -9.73 22.58 -10.47
C GLY A 372 -8.24 22.33 -10.73
N GLN A 373 -7.43 23.37 -10.90
CA GLN A 373 -6.03 23.23 -11.32
C GLN A 373 -5.04 23.43 -10.18
N LEU A 374 -3.87 22.80 -10.27
CA LEU A 374 -2.72 23.13 -9.41
C LEU A 374 -2.39 24.62 -9.56
N PRO A 375 -2.45 25.43 -8.48
CA PRO A 375 -2.27 26.87 -8.61
C PRO A 375 -0.83 27.27 -8.97
N TYR A 376 -0.66 28.40 -9.65
CA TYR A 376 0.66 28.93 -10.06
C TYR A 376 1.69 29.10 -8.92
N TRP A 377 1.22 29.19 -7.67
CA TRP A 377 2.04 29.39 -6.47
C TRP A 377 2.45 28.08 -5.79
N PHE A 378 1.89 26.93 -6.20
CA PHE A 378 2.07 25.62 -5.56
C PHE A 378 3.55 25.28 -5.31
N SER A 379 4.35 25.24 -6.37
CA SER A 379 5.78 24.89 -6.30
C SER A 379 6.64 25.95 -5.60
N THR A 380 6.17 27.18 -5.43
CA THR A 380 6.90 28.24 -4.72
C THR A 380 6.60 28.19 -3.23
N THR A 381 5.32 28.11 -2.84
CA THR A 381 4.88 28.02 -1.44
C THR A 381 5.33 26.72 -0.79
N LEU A 382 5.21 25.59 -1.50
CA LEU A 382 5.58 24.26 -1.02
C LEU A 382 7.00 23.86 -1.45
N SER A 383 7.88 24.83 -1.73
CA SER A 383 9.25 24.60 -2.17
C SER A 383 10.14 23.93 -1.12
N GLN A 384 9.78 24.05 0.17
CA GLN A 384 10.47 23.44 1.31
C GLN A 384 9.80 22.14 1.81
N ALA A 385 8.67 21.73 1.23
CA ALA A 385 7.98 20.51 1.65
C ALA A 385 8.80 19.26 1.28
N ILE A 386 8.87 18.29 2.19
CA ILE A 386 9.57 17.01 2.03
C ILE A 386 8.62 15.93 1.48
N PHE A 387 7.35 15.94 1.94
CA PHE A 387 6.29 15.02 1.55
C PHE A 387 5.02 15.79 1.17
N LEU A 388 4.49 15.51 -0.02
CA LEU A 388 3.25 16.07 -0.53
C LEU A 388 2.37 14.97 -1.14
N ASN A 389 1.21 14.72 -0.53
CA ASN A 389 0.20 13.79 -1.06
C ASN A 389 -1.11 14.52 -1.40
N PHE A 390 -1.44 14.59 -2.69
CA PHE A 390 -2.72 15.10 -3.21
C PHE A 390 -3.43 14.06 -4.09
N SER A 391 -3.09 12.77 -3.92
CA SER A 391 -3.68 11.67 -4.69
C SER A 391 -5.19 11.49 -4.44
N HIS A 392 -5.88 10.69 -5.26
CA HIS A 392 -7.32 10.40 -5.13
C HIS A 392 -8.23 11.65 -5.16
N ASN A 393 -7.85 12.69 -5.89
CA ASN A 393 -8.62 13.92 -6.04
C ASN A 393 -9.16 14.09 -7.48
N GLN A 394 -9.63 15.29 -7.82
CA GLN A 394 -10.14 15.67 -9.14
C GLN A 394 -9.36 16.87 -9.69
N ILE A 395 -8.07 16.96 -9.34
CA ILE A 395 -7.15 18.02 -9.77
C ILE A 395 -6.86 17.82 -11.27
N SER A 396 -6.88 18.91 -12.03
CA SER A 396 -6.92 18.93 -13.49
C SER A 396 -5.94 19.96 -14.07
N GLY A 397 -5.82 19.99 -15.40
CA GLY A 397 -4.82 20.82 -16.08
C GLY A 397 -3.39 20.29 -15.90
N SER A 398 -2.39 21.09 -16.27
CA SER A 398 -0.98 20.68 -16.31
C SER A 398 -0.21 20.95 -15.02
N LEU A 399 0.82 20.14 -14.80
CA LEU A 399 1.81 20.36 -13.74
C LEU A 399 2.51 21.74 -13.85
N PRO A 400 2.86 22.39 -12.72
CA PRO A 400 3.64 23.64 -12.72
C PRO A 400 5.02 23.47 -13.38
N LYS A 401 5.39 24.38 -14.27
CA LYS A 401 6.64 24.27 -15.06
C LYS A 401 7.92 24.39 -14.22
N ASN A 402 7.84 24.95 -13.02
CA ASN A 402 8.97 25.20 -12.12
C ASN A 402 9.08 24.18 -10.96
N MET A 403 8.58 22.95 -11.14
CA MET A 403 8.70 21.90 -10.12
C MET A 403 10.17 21.57 -9.77
N GLU A 404 11.11 21.77 -10.69
CA GLU A 404 12.56 21.67 -10.41
C GLU A 404 13.08 22.63 -9.31
N SER A 405 12.33 23.67 -8.93
CA SER A 405 12.69 24.56 -7.81
C SER A 405 12.16 24.09 -6.44
N MET A 406 11.64 22.88 -6.32
CA MET A 406 11.15 22.29 -5.07
C MET A 406 12.21 21.37 -4.44
N SER A 407 12.16 21.21 -3.12
CA SER A 407 13.05 20.32 -2.36
C SER A 407 12.39 18.98 -1.96
N VAL A 408 11.26 18.65 -2.59
CA VAL A 408 10.40 17.52 -2.21
C VAL A 408 11.04 16.16 -2.50
N ASN A 409 10.98 15.27 -1.51
CA ASN A 409 11.49 13.90 -1.59
C ASN A 409 10.38 12.91 -2.02
N TYR A 410 9.14 13.16 -1.60
CA TYR A 410 7.98 12.28 -1.84
C TYR A 410 6.80 13.09 -2.40
N LEU A 411 6.38 12.78 -3.62
CA LEU A 411 5.27 13.48 -4.29
C LEU A 411 4.27 12.50 -4.90
N TYR A 412 3.05 12.51 -4.38
CA TYR A 412 1.92 11.65 -4.78
C TYR A 412 0.79 12.49 -5.38
N LEU A 413 0.52 12.27 -6.66
CA LEU A 413 -0.50 12.98 -7.47
C LEU A 413 -1.45 12.01 -8.19
N ASP A 414 -1.43 10.75 -7.78
CA ASP A 414 -2.15 9.62 -8.37
C ASP A 414 -3.67 9.80 -8.39
N ARG A 415 -4.36 9.18 -9.34
CA ARG A 415 -5.83 9.16 -9.43
C ARG A 415 -6.42 10.57 -9.40
N ASN A 416 -6.04 11.37 -10.40
CA ASN A 416 -6.48 12.73 -10.64
C ASN A 416 -6.86 12.89 -12.13
N GLN A 417 -7.01 14.13 -12.60
CA GLN A 417 -7.37 14.50 -13.97
C GLN A 417 -6.26 15.37 -14.63
N ILE A 418 -5.00 15.22 -14.18
CA ILE A 418 -3.86 16.03 -14.62
C ILE A 418 -3.51 15.69 -16.08
N THR A 419 -3.17 16.69 -16.88
CA THR A 419 -2.95 16.56 -18.34
C THR A 419 -1.65 17.19 -18.82
N GLY A 420 -1.22 16.80 -20.02
CA GLY A 420 -0.02 17.36 -20.68
C GLY A 420 1.27 16.68 -20.26
N GLU A 421 2.40 17.33 -20.57
CA GLU A 421 3.75 16.79 -20.38
C GLU A 421 4.24 16.90 -18.94
N ILE A 422 5.15 15.99 -18.54
CA ILE A 422 5.83 16.05 -17.25
C ILE A 422 6.98 17.07 -17.33
N PRO A 423 7.00 18.14 -16.52
CA PRO A 423 8.06 19.14 -16.50
C PRO A 423 9.34 18.59 -15.85
N PRO A 424 10.46 19.34 -15.89
CA PRO A 424 11.63 19.03 -15.07
C PRO A 424 11.24 18.83 -13.59
N LEU A 425 11.61 17.65 -13.07
CA LEU A 425 11.27 17.22 -11.72
C LEU A 425 12.35 17.63 -10.70
N PRO A 426 11.99 17.86 -9.43
CA PRO A 426 12.93 18.26 -8.38
C PRO A 426 13.99 17.17 -8.10
N GLU A 427 15.26 17.57 -8.07
CA GLU A 427 16.41 16.65 -8.05
C GLU A 427 16.53 15.82 -6.75
N ASN A 428 15.81 16.22 -5.69
CA ASN A 428 15.77 15.54 -4.40
C ASN A 428 14.75 14.38 -4.30
N LEU A 429 13.93 14.12 -5.32
CA LEU A 429 12.90 13.08 -5.27
C LEU A 429 13.48 11.68 -5.00
N ASN A 430 13.01 11.06 -3.92
CA ASN A 430 13.12 9.63 -3.63
C ASN A 430 11.95 8.86 -4.26
N CYS A 431 10.75 9.44 -4.28
CA CYS A 431 9.55 8.81 -4.84
C CYS A 431 8.67 9.82 -5.59
N PHE A 432 8.34 9.52 -6.84
CA PHE A 432 7.33 10.26 -7.61
C PHE A 432 6.26 9.31 -8.16
N SER A 433 5.01 9.65 -7.88
CA SER A 433 3.85 8.84 -8.24
C SER A 433 2.76 9.76 -8.81
N ILE A 434 2.33 9.48 -10.05
CA ILE A 434 1.26 10.22 -10.73
C ILE A 434 0.41 9.28 -11.60
N SER A 435 0.23 8.05 -11.11
CA SER A 435 -0.55 7.02 -11.78
C SER A 435 -2.01 7.44 -12.02
N ASN A 436 -2.67 6.86 -13.01
CA ASN A 436 -4.10 7.05 -13.28
C ASN A 436 -4.48 8.54 -13.43
N ASN A 437 -3.93 9.15 -14.48
CA ASN A 437 -4.14 10.54 -14.86
C ASN A 437 -4.38 10.62 -16.39
N SER A 438 -4.15 11.77 -17.02
CA SER A 438 -4.20 11.94 -18.48
C SER A 438 -3.01 12.74 -19.00
N LEU A 439 -1.83 12.47 -18.43
CA LEU A 439 -0.54 12.97 -18.91
C LEU A 439 -0.24 12.39 -20.30
N SER A 440 0.46 13.16 -21.13
CA SER A 440 0.77 12.79 -22.51
C SER A 440 2.12 13.33 -22.97
N GLY A 441 2.56 12.90 -24.16
CA GLY A 441 3.87 13.28 -24.72
C GLY A 441 5.02 12.42 -24.19
N HIS A 442 6.24 12.93 -24.30
CA HIS A 442 7.47 12.18 -24.03
C HIS A 442 8.07 12.46 -22.66
N ILE A 443 8.57 11.42 -21.99
CA ILE A 443 9.45 11.60 -20.82
C ILE A 443 10.82 12.06 -21.32
N THR A 444 11.19 13.30 -21.00
CA THR A 444 12.45 13.91 -21.46
C THR A 444 13.63 13.52 -20.55
N ARG A 445 14.87 13.72 -21.03
CA ARG A 445 16.10 13.43 -20.25
C ARG A 445 16.26 14.24 -18.97
N SER A 446 15.39 15.21 -18.67
CA SER A 446 15.40 15.92 -17.37
C SER A 446 15.23 14.96 -16.19
N ILE A 447 14.48 13.87 -16.36
CA ILE A 447 14.29 12.85 -15.31
C ILE A 447 15.62 12.20 -14.88
N CYS A 448 16.63 12.13 -15.75
CA CYS A 448 17.94 11.60 -15.39
C CYS A 448 18.71 12.48 -14.38
N LYS A 449 18.19 13.65 -14.00
CA LYS A 449 18.72 14.48 -12.92
C LYS A 449 18.35 13.93 -11.52
N THR A 450 17.18 13.31 -11.37
CA THR A 450 16.63 12.85 -10.07
C THR A 450 17.32 11.55 -9.63
N GLN A 451 18.61 11.65 -9.30
CA GLN A 451 19.50 10.51 -9.02
C GLN A 451 19.17 9.78 -7.71
N LYS A 452 18.36 10.37 -6.83
CA LYS A 452 17.87 9.75 -5.58
C LYS A 452 16.63 8.86 -5.76
N LEU A 453 16.05 8.81 -6.96
CA LEU A 453 14.74 8.21 -7.18
C LEU A 453 14.75 6.69 -6.98
N GLU A 454 14.18 6.24 -5.86
CA GLU A 454 13.94 4.83 -5.54
C GLU A 454 12.63 4.31 -6.15
N CYS A 455 11.62 5.18 -6.33
CA CYS A 455 10.33 4.82 -6.89
C CYS A 455 9.85 5.79 -7.97
N LEU A 456 9.40 5.24 -9.10
CA LEU A 456 8.71 5.96 -10.16
C LEU A 456 7.45 5.21 -10.60
N ASP A 457 6.27 5.78 -10.38
CA ASP A 457 5.00 5.30 -10.93
C ASP A 457 4.36 6.36 -11.85
N LEU A 458 4.32 6.03 -13.14
CA LEU A 458 3.69 6.81 -14.21
C LEU A 458 2.52 6.06 -14.87
N SER A 459 2.05 4.96 -14.25
CA SER A 459 1.11 4.03 -14.87
C SER A 459 -0.26 4.64 -15.18
N ILE A 460 -1.01 4.02 -16.11
CA ILE A 460 -2.37 4.44 -16.48
C ILE A 460 -2.38 5.92 -16.91
N ASN A 461 -1.66 6.21 -17.99
CA ASN A 461 -1.52 7.54 -18.59
C ASN A 461 -1.46 7.40 -20.13
N GLN A 462 -1.15 8.49 -20.84
CA GLN A 462 -1.03 8.54 -22.31
C GLN A 462 0.39 8.90 -22.76
N LEU A 463 1.41 8.56 -21.95
CA LEU A 463 2.83 8.86 -22.18
C LEU A 463 3.41 7.94 -23.26
N GLU A 464 4.23 8.48 -24.15
CA GLU A 464 4.72 7.75 -25.33
C GLU A 464 6.20 7.98 -25.68
N GLY A 465 6.70 7.23 -26.66
CA GLY A 465 8.11 7.23 -27.08
C GLY A 465 8.99 6.32 -26.22
N GLU A 466 10.30 6.36 -26.44
CA GLU A 466 11.25 5.56 -25.66
C GLU A 466 11.50 6.18 -24.27
N PHE A 467 11.53 5.36 -23.22
CA PHE A 467 11.89 5.83 -21.89
C PHE A 467 13.40 6.18 -21.83
N PRO A 468 13.81 7.33 -21.24
CA PRO A 468 15.21 7.75 -21.20
C PRO A 468 16.16 6.73 -20.56
N GLN A 469 17.33 6.54 -21.17
CA GLN A 469 18.38 5.66 -20.65
C GLN A 469 19.26 6.43 -19.65
N CYS A 470 18.79 6.49 -18.40
CA CYS A 470 19.41 7.27 -17.33
C CYS A 470 20.44 6.45 -16.55
N ILE A 471 21.68 6.43 -17.02
CA ILE A 471 22.80 5.63 -16.44
C ILE A 471 22.96 5.86 -14.92
N LYS A 472 22.71 7.07 -14.41
CA LYS A 472 22.88 7.43 -12.99
C LYS A 472 21.66 7.18 -12.09
N MET A 473 20.61 6.49 -12.55
CA MET A 473 19.44 6.15 -11.72
C MET A 473 19.61 4.79 -11.01
N GLU A 474 20.80 4.60 -10.42
CA GLU A 474 21.24 3.33 -9.79
C GLU A 474 20.37 2.93 -8.58
N ASN A 475 19.79 3.92 -7.89
CA ASN A 475 18.96 3.75 -6.70
C ASN A 475 17.54 3.21 -6.95
N ILE A 476 17.10 3.07 -8.21
CA ILE A 476 15.71 2.70 -8.52
C ILE A 476 15.39 1.28 -8.02
N ARG A 477 14.40 1.19 -7.13
CA ARG A 477 13.86 -0.05 -6.53
C ARG A 477 12.53 -0.46 -7.18
N SER A 478 11.72 0.52 -7.56
CA SER A 478 10.41 0.32 -8.21
C SER A 478 10.25 1.19 -9.45
N LEU A 479 9.95 0.57 -10.59
CA LEU A 479 9.64 1.26 -11.85
C LEU A 479 8.34 0.72 -12.43
N ILE A 480 7.30 1.57 -12.43
CA ILE A 480 5.94 1.23 -12.86
C ILE A 480 5.54 2.19 -13.99
N LEU A 481 5.51 1.67 -15.21
CA LEU A 481 5.21 2.41 -16.45
C LEU A 481 4.00 1.85 -17.18
N SER A 482 3.25 0.93 -16.57
CA SER A 482 2.21 0.15 -17.26
C SER A 482 1.02 0.96 -17.72
N ASN A 483 0.21 0.41 -18.64
CA ASN A 483 -0.96 1.08 -19.22
C ASN A 483 -0.60 2.47 -19.81
N ASN A 484 0.35 2.48 -20.75
CA ASN A 484 0.84 3.67 -21.42
C ASN A 484 1.09 3.37 -22.91
N MET A 485 1.77 4.29 -23.60
CA MET A 485 2.14 4.20 -25.00
C MET A 485 3.66 4.15 -25.23
N PHE A 486 4.45 3.83 -24.19
CA PHE A 486 5.92 3.74 -24.26
C PHE A 486 6.38 2.68 -25.26
N SER A 487 7.48 2.97 -25.94
CA SER A 487 8.05 2.14 -27.01
C SER A 487 9.56 1.96 -26.86
N GLY A 488 10.21 1.40 -27.89
CA GLY A 488 11.64 1.11 -27.88
C GLY A 488 11.94 -0.31 -27.42
N LYS A 489 13.05 -0.49 -26.71
CA LYS A 489 13.52 -1.79 -26.18
C LYS A 489 13.34 -1.88 -24.67
N PHE A 490 13.60 -3.06 -24.10
CA PHE A 490 13.76 -3.23 -22.65
C PHE A 490 14.78 -2.19 -22.10
N PRO A 491 14.50 -1.43 -21.02
CA PRO A 491 15.36 -0.33 -20.60
C PRO A 491 16.74 -0.80 -20.10
N SER A 492 17.78 -0.50 -20.88
CA SER A 492 19.16 -0.93 -20.59
C SER A 492 19.80 -0.33 -19.35
N PHE A 493 19.35 0.86 -18.90
CA PHE A 493 19.87 1.46 -17.67
C PHE A 493 19.59 0.62 -16.41
N LEU A 494 18.60 -0.29 -16.45
CA LEU A 494 18.27 -1.19 -15.34
C LEU A 494 19.38 -2.18 -15.01
N GLN A 495 20.31 -2.47 -15.94
CA GLN A 495 21.40 -3.43 -15.73
C GLN A 495 22.33 -3.04 -14.56
N SER A 496 22.39 -1.76 -14.19
CA SER A 496 23.18 -1.24 -13.06
C SER A 496 22.30 -0.77 -11.89
N THR A 497 21.16 -1.42 -11.64
CA THR A 497 20.19 -1.02 -10.61
C THR A 497 19.82 -2.18 -9.69
N ASN A 498 19.46 -1.87 -8.44
CA ASN A 498 19.00 -2.87 -7.47
C ASN A 498 17.46 -3.01 -7.48
N ILE A 499 16.88 -3.11 -8.68
CA ILE A 499 15.43 -3.08 -8.90
C ILE A 499 14.72 -4.33 -8.36
N LYS A 500 13.67 -4.10 -7.55
CA LYS A 500 12.81 -5.12 -6.93
C LYS A 500 11.47 -5.29 -7.64
N PHE A 501 10.90 -4.20 -8.16
CA PHE A 501 9.58 -4.18 -8.78
C PHE A 501 9.67 -3.51 -10.16
N LEU A 502 9.36 -4.26 -11.22
CA LEU A 502 9.35 -3.76 -12.59
C LEU A 502 8.02 -4.07 -13.28
N ASP A 503 7.22 -3.04 -13.58
CA ASP A 503 6.01 -3.18 -14.39
C ASP A 503 6.09 -2.30 -15.65
N LEU A 504 6.25 -2.96 -16.79
CA LEU A 504 6.24 -2.38 -18.13
C LEU A 504 5.02 -2.83 -18.93
N SER A 505 4.03 -3.48 -18.30
CA SER A 505 2.91 -4.14 -18.98
C SER A 505 2.02 -3.16 -19.77
N ARG A 506 1.27 -3.68 -20.75
CA ARG A 506 0.26 -2.93 -21.53
C ARG A 506 0.86 -1.67 -22.18
N ASN A 507 1.91 -1.87 -22.98
CA ASN A 507 2.72 -0.83 -23.65
C ASN A 507 3.12 -1.26 -25.08
N LYS A 508 4.07 -0.56 -25.70
CA LYS A 508 4.60 -0.82 -27.05
C LYS A 508 6.10 -1.20 -27.03
N PHE A 509 6.64 -1.69 -25.91
CA PHE A 509 8.04 -2.13 -25.82
C PHE A 509 8.30 -3.35 -26.71
N SER A 510 9.53 -3.48 -27.21
CA SER A 510 9.86 -4.42 -28.30
C SER A 510 11.29 -4.96 -28.25
N GLY A 511 11.68 -5.74 -29.26
CA GLY A 511 13.00 -6.36 -29.35
C GLY A 511 13.05 -7.70 -28.64
N ARG A 512 14.21 -8.06 -28.07
CA ARG A 512 14.39 -9.27 -27.25
C ARG A 512 14.54 -8.89 -25.79
N LEU A 513 14.14 -9.80 -24.90
CA LEU A 513 14.57 -9.74 -23.50
C LEU A 513 16.09 -9.98 -23.42
N PRO A 514 16.84 -9.26 -22.57
CA PRO A 514 18.29 -9.42 -22.47
C PRO A 514 18.69 -10.61 -21.58
N GLU A 515 19.80 -11.29 -21.87
CA GLU A 515 20.31 -12.34 -20.96
C GLU A 515 20.82 -11.74 -19.62
N TRP A 516 21.21 -10.46 -19.57
CA TRP A 516 21.56 -9.81 -18.29
C TRP A 516 20.34 -9.58 -17.36
N ILE A 517 19.12 -9.91 -17.79
CA ILE A 517 17.95 -9.82 -16.89
C ILE A 517 18.10 -10.70 -15.64
N GLY A 518 18.85 -11.81 -15.73
CA GLY A 518 19.18 -12.68 -14.61
C GLY A 518 20.28 -12.15 -13.67
N ASP A 519 20.92 -11.03 -14.01
CA ASP A 519 21.88 -10.35 -13.13
C ASP A 519 21.15 -9.48 -12.09
N LEU A 520 19.87 -9.18 -12.32
CA LEU A 520 18.99 -8.41 -11.42
C LEU A 520 18.51 -9.25 -10.23
N VAL A 521 19.43 -9.83 -9.46
CA VAL A 521 19.13 -10.85 -8.42
C VAL A 521 18.16 -10.41 -7.31
N ALA A 522 17.97 -9.11 -7.13
CA ALA A 522 16.99 -8.53 -6.20
C ALA A 522 15.57 -8.39 -6.78
N LEU A 523 15.34 -8.76 -8.05
CA LEU A 523 14.06 -8.61 -8.72
C LEU A 523 13.03 -9.62 -8.18
N GLU A 524 11.98 -9.08 -7.58
CA GLU A 524 10.94 -9.83 -6.85
C GLU A 524 9.63 -9.92 -7.67
N TYR A 525 9.28 -8.83 -8.37
CA TYR A 525 8.14 -8.75 -9.28
C TYR A 525 8.59 -8.26 -10.66
N ILE A 526 8.21 -8.99 -11.71
CA ILE A 526 8.28 -8.50 -13.09
C ILE A 526 6.96 -8.71 -13.84
N GLY A 527 6.46 -7.63 -14.46
CA GLY A 527 5.29 -7.61 -15.35
C GLY A 527 5.65 -6.97 -16.69
N LEU A 528 5.65 -7.76 -17.76
CA LEU A 528 5.97 -7.34 -19.14
C LEU A 528 4.82 -7.60 -20.12
N SER A 529 3.64 -7.99 -19.63
CA SER A 529 2.55 -8.46 -20.48
C SER A 529 2.01 -7.42 -21.46
N TYR A 530 1.35 -7.88 -22.52
CA TYR A 530 0.72 -7.05 -23.55
C TYR A 530 1.69 -6.00 -24.13
N ASN A 531 2.82 -6.50 -24.64
CA ASN A 531 3.88 -5.74 -25.32
C ASN A 531 4.25 -6.43 -26.66
N MET A 532 5.37 -6.04 -27.27
CA MET A 532 5.91 -6.61 -28.52
C MET A 532 7.29 -7.27 -28.33
N PHE A 533 7.62 -7.76 -27.13
CA PHE A 533 8.85 -8.52 -26.88
C PHE A 533 8.85 -9.82 -27.68
N SER A 534 10.04 -10.27 -28.11
CA SER A 534 10.21 -11.35 -29.10
C SER A 534 11.50 -12.15 -28.89
N GLY A 535 11.66 -13.26 -29.62
CA GLY A 535 12.76 -14.19 -29.39
C GLY A 535 12.45 -15.17 -28.25
N SER A 536 13.47 -15.74 -27.61
CA SER A 536 13.30 -16.66 -26.48
C SER A 536 13.14 -15.93 -25.14
N ILE A 537 12.53 -16.60 -24.17
CA ILE A 537 12.73 -16.27 -22.76
C ILE A 537 14.22 -16.53 -22.43
N PRO A 538 14.96 -15.59 -21.81
CA PRO A 538 16.36 -15.77 -21.49
C PRO A 538 16.62 -16.97 -20.58
N SER A 539 17.75 -17.63 -20.80
CA SER A 539 18.16 -18.79 -20.01
C SER A 539 18.49 -18.42 -18.56
N SER A 540 19.01 -17.20 -18.38
CA SER A 540 19.40 -16.61 -17.10
C SER A 540 18.24 -16.25 -16.17
N ILE A 541 16.97 -16.32 -16.62
CA ILE A 541 15.81 -15.99 -15.78
C ILE A 541 15.75 -16.84 -14.50
N ILE A 542 16.36 -18.03 -14.52
CA ILE A 542 16.46 -18.96 -13.38
C ILE A 542 17.40 -18.46 -12.26
N ASN A 543 18.17 -17.39 -12.50
CA ASN A 543 19.02 -16.76 -11.49
C ASN A 543 18.22 -15.83 -10.55
N LEU A 544 16.98 -15.48 -10.91
CA LEU A 544 16.11 -14.59 -10.15
C LEU A 544 15.47 -15.29 -8.94
N GLY A 545 16.31 -15.79 -8.03
CA GLY A 545 15.88 -16.53 -6.84
C GLY A 545 14.89 -15.76 -5.96
N GLY A 546 14.94 -14.42 -5.93
CA GLY A 546 14.01 -13.57 -5.18
C GLY A 546 12.60 -13.45 -5.77
N MET A 547 12.37 -13.86 -7.03
CA MET A 547 11.15 -13.61 -7.77
C MET A 547 9.94 -14.38 -7.21
N TYR A 548 8.76 -13.75 -7.18
CA TYR A 548 7.46 -14.38 -6.94
C TYR A 548 6.46 -14.21 -8.08
N ASN A 549 6.57 -13.16 -8.90
CA ASN A 549 5.74 -12.97 -10.08
C ASN A 549 6.58 -12.86 -11.35
N PHE A 550 6.28 -13.72 -12.33
CA PHE A 550 6.83 -13.66 -13.68
C PHE A 550 5.68 -13.61 -14.69
N ASP A 551 5.27 -12.41 -15.09
CA ASP A 551 4.27 -12.18 -16.13
C ASP A 551 4.92 -11.63 -17.41
N VAL A 552 4.77 -12.39 -18.51
CA VAL A 552 5.19 -12.02 -19.87
C VAL A 552 4.08 -12.26 -20.90
N ALA A 553 2.82 -12.36 -20.45
CA ALA A 553 1.68 -12.73 -21.28
C ALA A 553 1.46 -11.80 -22.50
N GLY A 554 0.83 -12.28 -23.58
CA GLY A 554 0.41 -11.42 -24.69
C GLY A 554 1.55 -10.72 -25.43
N ASN A 555 2.66 -11.44 -25.64
CA ASN A 555 3.86 -10.95 -26.33
C ASN A 555 4.12 -11.77 -27.62
N ARG A 556 5.32 -11.65 -28.20
CA ARG A 556 5.79 -12.43 -29.36
C ARG A 556 6.96 -13.36 -28.99
N LEU A 557 7.02 -13.80 -27.73
CA LEU A 557 8.04 -14.72 -27.23
C LEU A 557 7.85 -16.11 -27.84
N SER A 558 8.94 -16.86 -27.97
CA SER A 558 9.08 -18.07 -28.78
C SER A 558 10.18 -18.98 -28.22
N GLY A 559 10.56 -20.05 -28.92
CA GLY A 559 11.51 -21.02 -28.38
C GLY A 559 10.86 -21.89 -27.30
N VAL A 560 11.61 -22.30 -26.28
CA VAL A 560 11.13 -23.20 -25.21
C VAL A 560 11.04 -22.49 -23.86
N ILE A 561 10.23 -23.02 -22.95
CA ILE A 561 10.25 -22.63 -21.53
C ILE A 561 11.60 -23.07 -20.93
N PRO A 562 12.32 -22.20 -20.20
CA PRO A 562 13.56 -22.58 -19.50
C PRO A 562 13.35 -23.75 -18.52
N ARG A 563 14.35 -24.63 -18.41
CA ARG A 563 14.39 -25.70 -17.39
C ARG A 563 14.87 -25.14 -16.05
N ASN A 564 14.83 -25.95 -15.00
CA ASN A 564 15.30 -25.60 -13.66
C ASN A 564 14.58 -24.38 -13.03
N LEU A 565 13.29 -24.21 -13.33
CA LEU A 565 12.44 -23.20 -12.67
C LEU A 565 12.35 -23.40 -11.13
N SER A 566 12.72 -24.58 -10.64
CA SER A 566 13.03 -24.87 -9.24
C SER A 566 14.01 -23.90 -8.57
N ASN A 567 14.86 -23.21 -9.34
CA ASN A 567 15.81 -22.21 -8.81
C ASN A 567 15.12 -20.90 -8.40
N LEU A 568 13.86 -20.67 -8.80
CA LEU A 568 13.04 -19.54 -8.37
C LEU A 568 12.53 -19.80 -6.94
N THR A 569 13.44 -19.82 -5.97
CA THR A 569 13.16 -20.17 -4.57
C THR A 569 12.13 -19.24 -3.92
N GLY A 570 12.02 -18.01 -4.40
CA GLY A 570 11.00 -17.03 -4.02
C GLY A 570 9.56 -17.43 -4.39
N MET A 571 9.37 -18.41 -5.29
CA MET A 571 8.08 -19.05 -5.61
C MET A 571 7.88 -20.38 -4.86
N ALA A 572 8.84 -20.82 -4.03
CA ALA A 572 8.78 -22.11 -3.34
C ALA A 572 7.92 -22.12 -2.06
N GLY A 573 7.29 -20.99 -1.69
CA GLY A 573 6.28 -20.92 -0.64
C GLY A 573 6.76 -20.57 0.78
N GLN A 574 7.88 -19.84 0.90
CA GLN A 574 8.23 -19.20 2.18
C GLN A 574 7.31 -18.02 2.46
N VAL A 575 6.86 -17.88 3.72
CA VAL A 575 6.05 -16.73 4.15
C VAL A 575 6.91 -15.47 4.07
N ARG A 576 6.56 -14.55 3.17
CA ARG A 576 7.25 -13.27 3.03
C ARG A 576 6.80 -12.31 4.13
N TYR A 577 7.43 -12.44 5.29
CA TYR A 577 7.54 -11.34 6.22
C TYR A 577 8.36 -10.24 5.55
N TRP A 578 7.66 -9.31 4.89
CA TRP A 578 8.26 -8.03 4.55
C TRP A 578 8.57 -7.33 5.87
N ASN A 579 9.83 -7.36 6.30
CA ASN A 579 10.39 -6.24 7.01
C ASN A 579 10.21 -5.04 6.09
N VAL A 580 9.14 -4.29 6.33
CA VAL A 580 8.97 -2.97 5.77
C VAL A 580 10.07 -2.14 6.42
N ASP A 581 11.17 -1.93 5.68
CA ASP A 581 12.13 -0.84 5.97
C ASP A 581 11.28 0.37 6.35
N SER A 582 11.36 0.84 7.59
CA SER A 582 10.24 1.48 8.29
C SER A 582 9.94 2.92 7.87
N ASN A 583 10.23 3.23 6.60
CA ASN A 583 9.79 4.40 5.86
C ASN A 583 8.32 4.23 5.46
N TRP A 584 7.44 4.55 6.41
CA TRP A 584 6.01 4.83 6.24
C TRP A 584 5.67 5.85 5.13
N MET A 585 6.70 6.49 4.56
CA MET A 585 6.63 7.44 3.46
C MET A 585 6.67 6.80 2.04
N GLN A 586 6.93 5.49 1.88
CA GLN A 586 6.88 4.82 0.57
C GLN A 586 5.48 4.22 0.28
N PRO A 587 5.05 4.16 -1.01
CA PRO A 587 3.70 3.73 -1.34
C PRO A 587 3.57 2.20 -1.25
N GLN A 588 2.44 1.71 -0.72
CA GLN A 588 2.09 0.28 -0.80
C GLN A 588 1.72 -0.09 -2.24
N PHE A 589 2.67 -0.65 -2.99
CA PHE A 589 2.40 -1.07 -4.37
C PHE A 589 1.29 -2.12 -4.44
N ILE A 590 0.45 -1.96 -5.46
CA ILE A 590 -0.57 -2.93 -5.84
C ILE A 590 0.02 -3.81 -6.94
N LEU A 591 -0.11 -5.12 -6.75
CA LEU A 591 0.30 -6.17 -7.67
C LEU A 591 -0.91 -6.55 -8.54
N PRO A 592 -1.01 -6.09 -9.80
CA PRO A 592 -1.97 -6.63 -10.74
C PRO A 592 -1.52 -8.04 -11.17
N VAL A 593 -2.39 -9.04 -11.02
CA VAL A 593 -2.12 -10.38 -11.52
C VAL A 593 -3.34 -10.95 -12.22
N PHE A 594 -3.16 -11.45 -13.45
CA PHE A 594 -4.20 -12.18 -14.15
C PHE A 594 -4.26 -13.64 -13.66
N THR A 595 -5.35 -14.00 -12.99
CA THR A 595 -5.58 -15.33 -12.41
C THR A 595 -7.08 -15.63 -12.34
N LYS A 596 -7.49 -16.90 -12.43
CA LYS A 596 -8.93 -17.30 -12.39
C LYS A 596 -9.80 -16.50 -13.41
N ARG A 597 -9.22 -16.14 -14.57
CA ARG A 597 -9.79 -15.30 -15.65
C ARG A 597 -10.06 -13.82 -15.33
N GLN A 598 -9.49 -13.28 -14.26
CA GLN A 598 -9.68 -11.88 -13.85
C GLN A 598 -8.35 -11.25 -13.39
N GLU A 599 -8.28 -9.92 -13.43
CA GLU A 599 -7.14 -9.17 -12.91
C GLU A 599 -7.39 -8.88 -11.43
N LEU A 600 -6.61 -9.51 -10.55
CA LEU A 600 -6.69 -9.35 -9.09
C LEU A 600 -5.57 -8.43 -8.60
N HIS A 601 -5.90 -7.60 -7.63
CA HIS A 601 -5.05 -6.53 -7.12
C HIS A 601 -4.60 -6.86 -5.68
N TYR A 602 -3.43 -7.48 -5.55
CA TYR A 602 -2.87 -7.83 -4.24
C TYR A 602 -2.04 -6.67 -3.67
N LYS A 603 -2.11 -6.40 -2.37
CA LYS A 603 -1.16 -5.48 -1.72
C LYS A 603 0.18 -6.20 -1.53
N GLN A 604 1.29 -5.55 -1.88
CA GLN A 604 2.64 -6.11 -1.71
C GLN A 604 2.87 -6.68 -0.30
N THR A 605 2.49 -5.95 0.74
CA THR A 605 2.63 -6.32 2.16
C THR A 605 1.89 -7.60 2.58
N PHE A 606 0.96 -8.11 1.77
CA PHE A 606 0.17 -9.33 2.04
C PHE A 606 0.38 -10.42 0.97
N ALA A 607 1.36 -10.24 0.08
CA ALA A 607 1.56 -11.09 -1.09
C ALA A 607 2.25 -12.43 -0.78
N ASN A 608 1.51 -13.33 -0.12
CA ASN A 608 1.85 -14.76 -0.01
C ASN A 608 1.55 -15.54 -1.32
N PHE A 609 1.60 -14.83 -2.46
CA PHE A 609 1.03 -15.22 -3.74
C PHE A 609 2.13 -15.24 -4.81
N SER A 610 2.34 -16.41 -5.43
CA SER A 610 3.35 -16.60 -6.49
C SER A 610 2.67 -16.96 -7.82
N SER A 611 3.15 -16.40 -8.93
CA SER A 611 2.49 -16.50 -10.23
C SER A 611 3.47 -16.55 -11.40
N ILE A 612 3.15 -17.40 -12.38
CA ILE A 612 3.80 -17.47 -13.69
C ILE A 612 2.69 -17.33 -14.76
N ASP A 613 2.75 -16.27 -15.57
CA ASP A 613 1.90 -16.12 -16.75
C ASP A 613 2.77 -15.95 -18.01
N LEU A 614 2.76 -16.98 -18.86
CA LEU A 614 3.45 -17.03 -20.15
C LEU A 614 2.46 -17.05 -21.32
N SER A 615 1.18 -16.76 -21.07
CA SER A 615 0.11 -17.03 -22.02
C SER A 615 0.14 -16.12 -23.25
N LEU A 616 -0.64 -16.44 -24.28
CA LEU A 616 -0.82 -15.61 -25.49
C LEU A 616 0.54 -15.27 -26.15
N ASN A 617 1.36 -16.29 -26.38
CA ASN A 617 2.71 -16.18 -26.94
C ASN A 617 2.92 -17.27 -28.03
N TYR A 618 4.16 -17.42 -28.52
CA TYR A 618 4.56 -18.40 -29.54
C TYR A 618 5.52 -19.47 -28.98
N LEU A 619 5.41 -19.81 -27.69
CA LEU A 619 6.26 -20.81 -27.04
C LEU A 619 6.00 -22.22 -27.59
N THR A 620 7.05 -23.04 -27.60
CA THR A 620 7.13 -24.36 -28.24
C THR A 620 7.89 -25.35 -27.35
N GLY A 621 7.99 -26.61 -27.77
CA GLY A 621 8.61 -27.67 -26.97
C GLY A 621 7.68 -28.16 -25.87
N VAL A 622 8.24 -28.84 -24.87
CA VAL A 622 7.49 -29.46 -23.78
C VAL A 622 7.42 -28.56 -22.54
N ILE A 623 6.41 -28.78 -21.69
CA ILE A 623 6.41 -28.25 -20.32
C ILE A 623 7.55 -28.97 -19.55
N PRO A 624 8.50 -28.26 -18.93
CA PRO A 624 9.56 -28.90 -18.12
C PRO A 624 8.95 -29.58 -16.89
N GLU A 625 9.36 -30.82 -16.57
CA GLU A 625 8.89 -31.53 -15.36
C GLU A 625 9.38 -30.81 -14.09
N GLU A 626 10.50 -30.09 -14.19
CA GLU A 626 11.10 -29.26 -13.14
C GLU A 626 10.19 -28.12 -12.63
N ILE A 627 9.15 -27.73 -13.39
CA ILE A 627 8.14 -26.76 -12.91
C ILE A 627 7.34 -27.29 -11.72
N THR A 628 7.22 -28.62 -11.60
CA THR A 628 6.45 -29.28 -10.53
C THR A 628 7.12 -29.23 -9.16
N SER A 629 8.38 -28.76 -9.09
CA SER A 629 9.09 -28.50 -7.83
C SER A 629 8.81 -27.11 -7.25
N VAL A 630 8.13 -26.22 -7.98
CA VAL A 630 7.80 -24.86 -7.53
C VAL A 630 6.54 -24.89 -6.65
N ASN A 631 6.66 -25.50 -5.48
CA ASN A 631 5.52 -25.94 -4.66
C ASN A 631 4.60 -24.81 -4.15
N GLY A 632 5.14 -23.59 -4.00
CA GLY A 632 4.41 -22.41 -3.55
C GLY A 632 3.73 -21.60 -4.67
N LEU A 633 3.78 -22.08 -5.92
CA LEU A 633 3.13 -21.41 -7.05
C LEU A 633 1.61 -21.49 -6.91
N VAL A 634 0.94 -20.34 -6.97
CA VAL A 634 -0.52 -20.19 -6.79
C VAL A 634 -1.24 -20.07 -8.14
N ASN A 635 -0.61 -19.44 -9.13
CA ASN A 635 -1.15 -19.29 -10.48
C ASN A 635 -0.13 -19.75 -11.54
N LEU A 636 -0.57 -20.62 -12.45
CA LEU A 636 0.20 -21.05 -13.62
C LEU A 636 -0.66 -20.94 -14.87
N ASN A 637 -0.42 -19.91 -15.68
CA ASN A 637 -1.09 -19.71 -16.96
C ASN A 637 -0.04 -19.81 -18.09
N ILE A 638 -0.12 -20.87 -18.90
CA ILE A 638 0.72 -21.04 -20.10
C ILE A 638 -0.15 -21.30 -21.35
N SER A 639 -1.41 -20.87 -21.27
CA SER A 639 -2.42 -21.02 -22.32
C SER A 639 -2.07 -20.25 -23.60
N TRP A 640 -2.76 -20.56 -24.70
CA TRP A 640 -2.55 -19.90 -26.00
C TRP A 640 -1.07 -19.86 -26.43
N ASN A 641 -0.47 -21.04 -26.56
CA ASN A 641 0.90 -21.24 -27.04
C ASN A 641 0.93 -22.43 -28.01
N TYR A 642 2.12 -22.91 -28.40
CA TYR A 642 2.31 -24.05 -29.29
C TYR A 642 3.05 -25.22 -28.60
N LEU A 643 2.93 -25.33 -27.27
CA LEU A 643 3.56 -26.37 -26.46
C LEU A 643 3.04 -27.77 -26.82
N THR A 644 3.91 -28.77 -26.73
CA THR A 644 3.67 -30.17 -27.12
C THR A 644 4.05 -31.15 -26.01
N GLY A 645 3.76 -32.44 -26.18
CA GLY A 645 4.13 -33.48 -25.22
C GLY A 645 3.11 -33.66 -24.10
N GLU A 646 3.48 -34.48 -23.11
CA GLU A 646 2.65 -34.78 -21.95
C GLU A 646 2.58 -33.61 -20.96
N ILE A 647 1.49 -33.55 -20.17
CA ILE A 647 1.45 -32.71 -18.96
C ILE A 647 2.37 -33.36 -17.92
N PRO A 648 3.20 -32.60 -17.17
CA PRO A 648 4.12 -33.15 -16.19
C PRO A 648 3.48 -34.14 -15.21
N ARG A 649 4.09 -35.31 -15.02
CA ARG A 649 3.46 -36.42 -14.30
C ARG A 649 3.36 -36.11 -12.80
N SER A 650 4.25 -35.27 -12.29
CA SER A 650 4.31 -34.80 -10.91
C SER A 650 3.50 -33.52 -10.67
N ILE A 651 2.65 -33.07 -11.61
CA ILE A 651 1.86 -31.82 -11.47
C ILE A 651 1.06 -31.74 -10.16
N GLY A 652 0.57 -32.90 -9.67
CA GLY A 652 -0.11 -33.02 -8.37
C GLY A 652 0.72 -32.70 -7.12
N SER A 653 2.01 -32.40 -7.25
CA SER A 653 2.90 -31.97 -6.15
C SER A 653 2.73 -30.49 -5.78
N MET A 654 2.25 -29.65 -6.71
CA MET A 654 2.18 -28.18 -6.57
C MET A 654 1.02 -27.75 -5.66
N LYS A 655 1.11 -28.03 -4.35
CA LYS A 655 -0.05 -27.97 -3.44
C LYS A 655 -0.68 -26.59 -3.27
N SER A 656 0.05 -25.51 -3.46
CA SER A 656 -0.47 -24.14 -3.36
C SER A 656 -1.24 -23.66 -4.61
N LEU A 657 -1.34 -24.49 -5.66
CA LEU A 657 -1.88 -24.05 -6.95
C LEU A 657 -3.41 -23.88 -6.91
N GLU A 658 -3.86 -22.63 -6.99
CA GLU A 658 -5.28 -22.23 -7.04
C GLU A 658 -5.80 -22.08 -8.49
N SER A 659 -4.91 -21.82 -9.46
CA SER A 659 -5.28 -21.49 -10.84
C SER A 659 -4.31 -22.13 -11.84
N LEU A 660 -4.82 -22.96 -12.75
CA LEU A 660 -4.04 -23.65 -13.79
C LEU A 660 -4.70 -23.53 -15.17
N ASP A 661 -4.07 -22.82 -16.10
CA ASP A 661 -4.53 -22.75 -17.50
C ASP A 661 -3.47 -23.29 -18.46
N LEU A 662 -3.75 -24.45 -19.04
CA LEU A 662 -2.95 -25.10 -20.09
C LEU A 662 -3.66 -25.05 -21.46
N SER A 663 -4.78 -24.34 -21.56
CA SER A 663 -5.66 -24.40 -22.73
C SER A 663 -5.00 -23.88 -24.01
N ARG A 664 -5.49 -24.33 -25.17
CA ARG A 664 -5.09 -23.84 -26.50
C ARG A 664 -3.59 -23.99 -26.75
N ASN A 665 -3.11 -25.21 -26.54
CA ASN A 665 -1.76 -25.68 -26.87
C ASN A 665 -1.88 -26.93 -27.78
N LYS A 666 -0.80 -27.72 -27.90
CA LYS A 666 -0.76 -29.00 -28.63
C LYS A 666 -0.35 -30.16 -27.71
N LEU A 667 -0.68 -30.06 -26.42
CA LEU A 667 -0.38 -31.09 -25.42
C LEU A 667 -1.10 -32.40 -25.75
N CYS A 668 -0.49 -33.53 -25.44
CA CYS A 668 -0.95 -34.87 -25.79
C CYS A 668 -0.71 -35.88 -24.65
N GLY A 669 -1.08 -37.15 -24.87
CA GLY A 669 -1.05 -38.17 -23.81
C GLY A 669 -2.26 -38.08 -22.87
N GLU A 670 -2.17 -38.73 -21.70
CA GLU A 670 -3.24 -38.73 -20.71
C GLU A 670 -3.14 -37.56 -19.73
N ILE A 671 -4.27 -37.16 -19.12
CA ILE A 671 -4.24 -36.22 -17.98
C ILE A 671 -3.64 -36.97 -16.78
N PRO A 672 -2.54 -36.48 -16.17
CA PRO A 672 -1.88 -37.19 -15.07
C PRO A 672 -2.83 -37.44 -13.90
N PRO A 673 -2.95 -38.69 -13.41
CA PRO A 673 -3.79 -39.00 -12.25
C PRO A 673 -3.40 -38.25 -10.97
N SER A 674 -2.18 -37.71 -10.90
CA SER A 674 -1.73 -36.85 -9.80
C SER A 674 -2.50 -35.52 -9.71
N LEU A 675 -3.10 -35.04 -10.81
CA LEU A 675 -3.80 -33.76 -10.88
C LEU A 675 -4.99 -33.67 -9.90
N SER A 676 -5.64 -34.79 -9.57
CA SER A 676 -6.73 -34.81 -8.57
C SER A 676 -6.24 -34.58 -7.13
N ASN A 677 -4.93 -34.57 -6.88
CA ASN A 677 -4.33 -34.27 -5.59
C ASN A 677 -4.13 -32.76 -5.33
N LEU A 678 -4.57 -31.88 -6.23
CA LEU A 678 -4.51 -30.42 -6.10
C LEU A 678 -5.76 -29.88 -5.38
N THR A 679 -5.76 -29.93 -4.05
CA THR A 679 -6.95 -29.62 -3.23
C THR A 679 -7.29 -28.13 -3.11
N TYR A 680 -6.37 -27.23 -3.46
CA TYR A 680 -6.59 -25.78 -3.46
C TYR A 680 -7.05 -25.24 -4.82
N LEU A 681 -7.15 -26.09 -5.85
CA LEU A 681 -7.38 -25.68 -7.24
C LEU A 681 -8.82 -25.15 -7.43
N GLU A 682 -8.97 -23.84 -7.57
CA GLU A 682 -10.24 -23.14 -7.81
C GLU A 682 -10.54 -22.92 -9.30
N TYR A 683 -9.52 -22.96 -10.17
CA TYR A 683 -9.69 -22.82 -11.61
C TYR A 683 -8.77 -23.77 -12.39
N LEU A 684 -9.33 -24.46 -13.39
CA LEU A 684 -8.62 -25.36 -14.29
C LEU A 684 -9.18 -25.28 -15.71
N ASP A 685 -8.34 -25.05 -16.72
CA ASP A 685 -8.70 -25.21 -18.14
C ASP A 685 -7.61 -25.95 -18.92
N LEU A 686 -8.00 -27.07 -19.55
CA LEU A 686 -7.16 -27.92 -20.40
C LEU A 686 -7.65 -27.93 -21.86
N SER A 687 -8.64 -27.10 -22.20
CA SER A 687 -9.38 -27.16 -23.45
C SER A 687 -8.53 -26.84 -24.68
N TYR A 688 -8.97 -27.29 -25.86
CA TYR A 688 -8.30 -27.11 -27.14
C TYR A 688 -6.83 -27.59 -27.15
N ASN A 689 -6.60 -28.78 -26.59
CA ASN A 689 -5.37 -29.55 -26.72
C ASN A 689 -5.65 -30.87 -27.49
N ASN A 690 -4.65 -31.75 -27.57
CA ASN A 690 -4.74 -33.09 -28.18
C ASN A 690 -4.65 -34.20 -27.10
N LEU A 691 -5.22 -33.96 -25.92
CA LEU A 691 -5.21 -34.91 -24.80
C LEU A 691 -6.12 -36.11 -25.07
N SER A 692 -5.74 -37.26 -24.49
CA SER A 692 -6.35 -38.57 -24.70
C SER A 692 -6.57 -39.35 -23.40
N GLY A 693 -7.20 -40.52 -23.49
CA GLY A 693 -7.36 -41.41 -22.34
C GLY A 693 -8.52 -41.03 -21.42
N ARG A 694 -8.54 -41.65 -20.24
CA ARG A 694 -9.60 -41.46 -19.24
C ARG A 694 -9.31 -40.23 -18.38
N ILE A 695 -10.33 -39.39 -18.13
CA ILE A 695 -10.22 -38.30 -17.15
C ILE A 695 -10.04 -38.89 -15.73
N PRO A 696 -9.02 -38.47 -14.95
CA PRO A 696 -8.84 -38.91 -13.58
C PRO A 696 -10.04 -38.57 -12.68
N PRO A 697 -10.52 -39.50 -11.84
CA PRO A 697 -11.55 -39.20 -10.85
C PRO A 697 -10.96 -38.38 -9.69
N GLY A 698 -11.76 -37.45 -9.15
CA GLY A 698 -11.40 -36.69 -7.96
C GLY A 698 -12.39 -35.56 -7.72
N SER A 699 -12.87 -35.44 -6.48
CA SER A 699 -13.96 -34.51 -6.13
C SER A 699 -13.69 -33.07 -6.54
N GLN A 700 -12.45 -32.59 -6.44
CA GLN A 700 -12.08 -31.25 -6.90
C GLN A 700 -12.26 -31.09 -8.42
N LEU A 701 -11.86 -32.08 -9.22
CA LEU A 701 -11.99 -32.05 -10.69
C LEU A 701 -13.46 -32.20 -11.14
N ASP A 702 -14.25 -32.98 -10.40
CA ASP A 702 -15.69 -33.12 -10.61
C ASP A 702 -16.41 -31.79 -10.31
N THR A 703 -16.15 -31.17 -9.14
CA THR A 703 -16.72 -29.86 -8.77
C THR A 703 -16.26 -28.73 -9.71
N LEU A 704 -14.99 -28.70 -10.12
CA LEU A 704 -14.49 -27.72 -11.10
C LEU A 704 -15.22 -27.84 -12.45
N TYR A 705 -15.61 -29.05 -12.86
CA TYR A 705 -16.37 -29.25 -14.10
C TYR A 705 -17.81 -28.73 -14.00
N ASP A 706 -18.47 -28.83 -12.84
CA ASP A 706 -19.81 -28.26 -12.65
C ASP A 706 -19.81 -26.73 -12.77
N TYR A 707 -18.74 -26.04 -12.34
CA TYR A 707 -18.55 -24.61 -12.55
C TYR A 707 -18.02 -24.25 -13.95
N TYR A 708 -17.13 -25.09 -14.52
CA TYR A 708 -16.41 -24.82 -15.76
C TYR A 708 -16.51 -25.98 -16.77
N PRO A 709 -17.71 -26.33 -17.27
CA PRO A 709 -17.92 -27.52 -18.11
C PRO A 709 -17.19 -27.46 -19.48
N TYR A 710 -16.64 -26.31 -19.84
CA TYR A 710 -15.81 -26.14 -21.03
C TYR A 710 -14.37 -26.67 -20.86
N MET A 711 -13.87 -26.91 -19.63
CA MET A 711 -12.45 -27.15 -19.31
C MET A 711 -11.76 -28.30 -20.06
N TYR A 712 -12.53 -29.27 -20.59
CA TYR A 712 -12.02 -30.41 -21.37
C TYR A 712 -12.29 -30.28 -22.88
N SER A 713 -12.98 -29.22 -23.33
CA SER A 713 -13.46 -29.05 -24.71
C SER A 713 -12.35 -29.17 -25.76
N GLY A 714 -12.69 -29.57 -26.99
CA GLY A 714 -11.73 -29.68 -28.10
C GLY A 714 -10.77 -30.88 -28.03
N ASN A 715 -10.53 -31.46 -26.85
CA ASN A 715 -9.70 -32.65 -26.68
C ASN A 715 -10.42 -33.92 -27.18
N VAL A 716 -10.35 -34.19 -28.48
CA VAL A 716 -11.02 -35.33 -29.13
C VAL A 716 -10.55 -36.71 -28.67
N GLY A 717 -9.54 -36.80 -27.79
CA GLY A 717 -9.07 -38.05 -27.19
C GLY A 717 -9.65 -38.38 -25.81
N LEU A 718 -10.20 -37.43 -25.04
CA LEU A 718 -10.64 -37.66 -23.65
C LEU A 718 -11.94 -38.48 -23.51
N CYS A 719 -12.05 -39.30 -22.48
CA CYS A 719 -13.21 -40.17 -22.23
C CYS A 719 -13.46 -40.41 -20.73
N GLY A 720 -14.62 -40.98 -20.41
CA GLY A 720 -15.08 -41.19 -19.04
C GLY A 720 -15.67 -39.93 -18.40
N ARG A 721 -16.29 -40.11 -17.23
CA ARG A 721 -16.89 -39.00 -16.46
C ARG A 721 -15.84 -37.92 -16.17
N PRO A 722 -16.22 -36.63 -16.20
CA PRO A 722 -17.58 -36.11 -16.35
C PRO A 722 -18.12 -36.11 -17.80
N LEU A 723 -17.29 -36.41 -18.82
CA LEU A 723 -17.76 -36.51 -20.21
C LEU A 723 -18.66 -37.74 -20.42
N GLN A 724 -19.70 -37.59 -21.25
CA GLN A 724 -20.62 -38.67 -21.62
C GLN A 724 -20.01 -39.72 -22.58
N ARG A 725 -18.70 -39.65 -22.88
CA ARG A 725 -18.05 -40.47 -23.91
C ARG A 725 -17.39 -41.71 -23.31
N ASN A 726 -17.82 -42.88 -23.74
CA ASN A 726 -17.25 -44.16 -23.31
C ASN A 726 -15.77 -44.31 -23.73
N CYS A 727 -14.95 -44.87 -22.84
CA CYS A 727 -13.56 -45.20 -23.14
C CYS A 727 -13.44 -46.53 -23.91
N PRO A 728 -12.49 -46.65 -24.85
CA PRO A 728 -12.11 -47.94 -25.44
C PRO A 728 -11.75 -48.96 -24.36
N GLY A 729 -12.14 -50.22 -24.55
CA GLY A 729 -11.89 -51.31 -23.59
C GLY A 729 -12.83 -51.35 -22.38
N SER A 730 -13.82 -50.45 -22.28
CA SER A 730 -14.83 -50.47 -21.21
C SER A 730 -15.89 -51.58 -21.37
N ASN A 731 -15.45 -52.84 -21.43
CA ASN A 731 -16.32 -54.02 -21.50
C ASN A 731 -17.11 -54.21 -20.19
N ASN A 732 -18.37 -53.80 -20.19
CA ASN A 732 -19.40 -54.36 -19.32
C ASN A 732 -20.72 -54.45 -20.10
N ASN A 733 -21.45 -55.55 -19.93
CA ASN A 733 -22.52 -55.93 -20.86
C ASN A 733 -23.79 -55.08 -20.72
N ALA A 734 -24.13 -54.34 -21.77
CA ALA A 734 -25.48 -53.84 -22.02
C ALA A 734 -25.82 -53.93 -23.52
N THR A 735 -26.57 -54.98 -23.88
CA THR A 735 -27.34 -55.17 -25.13
C THR A 735 -26.73 -54.69 -26.47
N LYS A 736 -26.35 -55.64 -27.33
CA LYS A 736 -26.50 -55.48 -28.79
C LYS A 736 -27.94 -55.05 -29.11
N LEU A 737 -28.14 -54.18 -30.09
CA LEU A 737 -29.25 -54.29 -31.06
C LEU A 737 -29.05 -53.39 -32.29
N VAL A 738 -29.30 -54.00 -33.46
CA VAL A 738 -29.46 -53.41 -34.81
C VAL A 738 -28.22 -52.84 -35.51
N ASP A 739 -28.12 -53.19 -36.79
CA ASP A 739 -27.08 -52.90 -37.79
C ASP A 739 -27.38 -51.58 -38.56
N GLY A 740 -26.40 -50.99 -39.25
CA GLY A 740 -26.57 -49.65 -39.85
C GLY A 740 -25.35 -49.05 -40.57
N ASP A 741 -24.87 -49.73 -41.61
CA ASP A 741 -24.08 -49.25 -42.77
C ASP A 741 -23.20 -47.97 -42.62
N THR A 742 -21.87 -48.14 -42.61
CA THR A 742 -20.92 -47.03 -42.39
C THR A 742 -20.27 -46.51 -43.68
N LYS A 743 -20.79 -45.44 -44.29
CA LYS A 743 -20.09 -44.69 -45.36
C LYS A 743 -20.27 -43.16 -45.30
N ARG A 744 -19.17 -42.47 -44.98
CA ARG A 744 -18.80 -41.07 -45.33
C ARG A 744 -19.87 -39.96 -45.17
N SER A 745 -19.69 -39.14 -44.13
CA SER A 745 -19.25 -37.74 -44.32
C SER A 745 -18.76 -37.15 -42.99
N ALA A 746 -18.08 -36.00 -43.03
CA ALA A 746 -17.71 -35.25 -41.84
C ALA A 746 -18.88 -34.36 -41.40
N HIS A 747 -19.57 -34.72 -40.30
CA HIS A 747 -20.43 -33.77 -39.60
C HIS A 747 -19.55 -32.74 -38.87
N VAL A 748 -19.40 -31.57 -39.49
CA VAL A 748 -19.27 -30.33 -38.72
C VAL A 748 -20.52 -30.25 -37.85
N SER A 749 -20.37 -29.99 -36.54
CA SER A 749 -21.51 -29.92 -35.64
C SER A 749 -22.53 -28.91 -36.15
N ASP A 750 -23.79 -29.34 -36.33
CA ASP A 750 -24.87 -28.50 -36.85
C ASP A 750 -25.10 -27.28 -35.96
N SER A 751 -24.84 -27.39 -34.65
CA SER A 751 -24.82 -26.26 -33.71
C SER A 751 -23.76 -25.21 -34.08
N MET A 752 -22.56 -25.61 -34.53
CA MET A 752 -21.51 -24.67 -34.92
C MET A 752 -21.84 -24.00 -36.27
N LEU A 753 -22.43 -24.74 -37.22
CA LEU A 753 -22.96 -24.14 -38.45
C LEU A 753 -24.11 -23.17 -38.15
N PHE A 754 -24.99 -23.51 -37.20
CA PHE A 754 -26.06 -22.64 -36.73
C PHE A 754 -25.52 -21.34 -36.10
N TYR A 755 -24.60 -21.43 -35.14
CA TYR A 755 -24.02 -20.23 -34.51
C TYR A 755 -23.17 -19.37 -35.46
N LEU A 756 -22.42 -19.98 -36.40
CA LEU A 756 -21.73 -19.25 -37.46
C LEU A 756 -22.72 -18.55 -38.40
N GLY A 757 -23.79 -19.23 -38.82
CA GLY A 757 -24.88 -18.67 -39.62
C GLY A 757 -25.61 -17.53 -38.92
N LEU A 758 -25.84 -17.65 -37.61
CA LEU A 758 -26.50 -16.62 -36.78
C LEU A 758 -25.60 -15.39 -36.60
N GLY A 759 -24.30 -15.59 -36.31
CA GLY A 759 -23.32 -14.51 -36.21
C GLY A 759 -23.08 -13.78 -37.53
N SER A 760 -22.85 -14.53 -38.62
CA SER A 760 -22.68 -13.95 -39.96
C SER A 760 -23.95 -13.29 -40.49
N GLY A 761 -25.13 -13.88 -40.24
CA GLY A 761 -26.43 -13.32 -40.60
C GLY A 761 -26.75 -12.04 -39.83
N PHE A 762 -26.43 -11.97 -38.53
CA PHE A 762 -26.55 -10.76 -37.73
C PHE A 762 -25.62 -9.65 -38.24
N LEU A 763 -24.35 -9.96 -38.48
CA LEU A 763 -23.38 -9.00 -39.04
C LEU A 763 -23.83 -8.51 -40.43
N ALA A 764 -24.25 -9.40 -41.33
CA ALA A 764 -24.75 -9.03 -42.65
C ALA A 764 -26.02 -8.16 -42.57
N GLY A 765 -26.96 -8.49 -41.69
CA GLY A 765 -28.17 -7.70 -41.45
C GLY A 765 -27.85 -6.29 -40.92
N LEU A 766 -26.93 -6.18 -39.95
CA LEU A 766 -26.49 -4.91 -39.39
C LEU A 766 -25.75 -4.07 -40.44
N TRP A 767 -24.89 -4.68 -41.26
CA TRP A 767 -24.26 -4.03 -42.41
C TRP A 767 -25.27 -3.55 -43.47
N VAL A 768 -26.33 -4.32 -43.75
CA VAL A 768 -27.41 -3.89 -44.66
C VAL A 768 -28.17 -2.69 -44.09
N VAL A 769 -28.47 -2.66 -42.80
CA VAL A 769 -29.07 -1.49 -42.13
C VAL A 769 -28.11 -0.28 -42.19
N PHE A 770 -26.83 -0.48 -41.92
CA PHE A 770 -25.84 0.61 -41.95
C PHE A 770 -25.65 1.18 -43.36
N CYS A 771 -25.48 0.33 -44.37
CA CYS A 771 -25.37 0.74 -45.78
C CYS A 771 -26.64 1.43 -46.29
N THR A 772 -27.83 0.91 -45.98
CA THR A 772 -29.08 1.59 -46.37
C THR A 772 -29.22 2.96 -45.70
N MET A 773 -28.79 3.12 -44.44
CA MET A 773 -28.74 4.41 -43.73
C MET A 773 -27.69 5.39 -44.27
N LEU A 774 -26.55 4.89 -44.78
CA LEU A 774 -25.56 5.72 -45.48
C LEU A 774 -26.13 6.31 -46.77
N PHE A 775 -26.78 5.49 -47.60
CA PHE A 775 -27.22 5.91 -48.94
C PHE A 775 -28.64 6.52 -49.00
N LYS A 776 -29.60 6.10 -48.16
CA LYS A 776 -30.97 6.68 -48.13
C LYS A 776 -31.07 7.85 -47.15
N LYS A 777 -30.65 9.04 -47.60
CA LYS A 777 -30.71 10.32 -46.85
C LYS A 777 -32.04 10.53 -46.10
N THR A 778 -33.18 10.24 -46.72
CA THR A 778 -34.52 10.39 -46.13
C THR A 778 -34.76 9.49 -44.92
N TRP A 779 -34.28 8.23 -44.98
CA TRP A 779 -34.44 7.26 -43.89
C TRP A 779 -33.53 7.62 -42.71
N ARG A 780 -32.29 8.03 -42.99
CA ARG A 780 -31.36 8.55 -41.98
C ARG A 780 -31.95 9.72 -41.20
N ILE A 781 -32.54 10.69 -41.91
CA ILE A 781 -33.19 11.86 -41.28
C ILE A 781 -34.38 11.42 -40.42
N ALA A 782 -35.27 10.55 -40.93
CA ALA A 782 -36.42 10.07 -40.17
C ALA A 782 -36.03 9.28 -38.90
N TYR A 783 -34.95 8.51 -38.96
CA TYR A 783 -34.41 7.76 -37.81
C TYR A 783 -33.85 8.68 -36.73
N PHE A 784 -32.98 9.64 -37.09
CA PHE A 784 -32.45 10.59 -36.10
C PHE A 784 -33.58 11.47 -35.51
N GLN A 785 -34.53 11.93 -36.33
CA GLN A 785 -35.71 12.65 -35.84
C GLN A 785 -36.60 11.84 -34.87
N LEU A 786 -36.53 10.50 -34.87
CA LEU A 786 -37.19 9.68 -33.85
C LEU A 786 -36.44 9.77 -32.52
N PHE A 787 -35.11 9.65 -32.54
CA PHE A 787 -34.26 9.79 -31.36
C PHE A 787 -34.30 11.21 -30.78
N ASP A 788 -34.23 12.24 -31.63
CA ASP A 788 -34.36 13.65 -31.23
C ASP A 788 -35.70 13.87 -30.48
N LYS A 789 -36.82 13.36 -31.02
CA LYS A 789 -38.15 13.45 -30.38
C LYS A 789 -38.29 12.65 -29.09
N VAL A 790 -37.52 11.58 -28.91
CA VAL A 790 -37.47 10.81 -27.65
C VAL A 790 -36.61 11.54 -26.63
N TYR A 791 -35.47 12.08 -27.06
CA TYR A 791 -34.59 12.92 -26.25
C TYR A 791 -35.31 14.18 -25.75
N ASP A 792 -35.97 14.93 -26.63
CA ASP A 792 -36.78 16.12 -26.28
C ASP A 792 -37.88 15.78 -25.26
N LYS A 793 -38.58 14.65 -25.46
CA LYS A 793 -39.60 14.20 -24.50
C LYS A 793 -39.01 13.86 -23.14
N LEU A 794 -37.87 13.18 -23.09
CA LEU A 794 -37.17 12.85 -21.84
C LEU A 794 -36.64 14.12 -21.15
N TYR A 795 -36.00 15.01 -21.91
CA TYR A 795 -35.50 16.30 -21.43
C TYR A 795 -36.61 17.16 -20.84
N VAL A 796 -37.71 17.37 -21.57
CA VAL A 796 -38.89 18.12 -21.07
C VAL A 796 -39.52 17.43 -19.86
N PHE A 797 -39.63 16.10 -19.85
CA PHE A 797 -40.15 15.35 -18.71
C PHE A 797 -39.28 15.53 -17.46
N VAL A 798 -37.94 15.44 -17.59
CA VAL A 798 -36.99 15.67 -16.50
C VAL A 798 -37.09 17.10 -15.99
N VAL A 799 -37.01 18.11 -16.88
CA VAL A 799 -37.06 19.54 -16.51
C VAL A 799 -38.38 19.90 -15.81
N VAL A 800 -39.53 19.46 -16.34
CA VAL A 800 -40.84 19.72 -15.73
C VAL A 800 -41.00 19.00 -14.39
N THR A 801 -40.43 17.79 -14.24
CA THR A 801 -40.47 17.05 -12.97
C THR A 801 -39.56 17.71 -11.94
N TRP A 802 -38.37 18.15 -12.32
CA TRP A 802 -37.45 18.91 -11.46
C TRP A 802 -38.08 20.23 -10.96
N ALA A 803 -38.69 21.00 -11.87
CA ALA A 803 -39.39 22.23 -11.52
C ALA A 803 -40.53 21.98 -10.51
N ARG A 804 -41.34 20.92 -10.71
CA ARG A 804 -42.40 20.51 -9.78
C ARG A 804 -41.87 20.05 -8.41
N LEU A 805 -40.71 19.39 -8.37
CA LEU A 805 -40.05 18.98 -7.13
C LEU A 805 -39.49 20.19 -6.36
N ALA A 806 -38.78 21.09 -7.04
CA ALA A 806 -38.28 22.33 -6.45
C ALA A 806 -39.42 23.22 -5.91
N GLN A 807 -40.52 23.34 -6.65
CA GLN A 807 -41.69 24.10 -6.22
C GLN A 807 -42.43 23.43 -5.05
N LYS A 808 -42.42 22.09 -4.94
CA LYS A 808 -42.89 21.37 -3.75
C LYS A 808 -41.97 21.59 -2.54
N ALA A 809 -40.65 21.60 -2.72
CA ALA A 809 -39.69 21.87 -1.66
C ALA A 809 -39.88 23.29 -1.08
N LEU A 810 -39.98 24.29 -1.95
CA LEU A 810 -40.28 25.68 -1.56
C LEU A 810 -41.61 25.81 -0.79
N ASN A 811 -42.66 25.11 -1.21
CA ASN A 811 -43.95 25.09 -0.52
C ASN A 811 -43.95 24.28 0.79
N LEU A 812 -42.95 23.43 1.03
CA LEU A 812 -42.73 22.75 2.31
C LEU A 812 -41.96 23.64 3.28
N THR A 813 -40.91 24.32 2.84
CA THR A 813 -40.20 25.32 3.65
C THR A 813 -41.10 26.51 4.01
N GLY A 814 -41.97 26.95 3.10
CA GLY A 814 -42.94 28.02 3.33
C GLY A 814 -44.15 27.66 4.22
N LYS A 815 -44.13 26.50 4.89
CA LYS A 815 -45.13 26.06 5.88
C LYS A 815 -44.52 25.67 7.24
N LEU A 816 -43.23 25.95 7.43
CA LEU A 816 -42.46 25.64 8.64
C LEU A 816 -41.73 26.90 9.20
N GLY A 817 -42.22 28.09 8.84
CA GLY A 817 -41.84 29.39 9.40
C GLY A 817 -43.08 30.23 9.69
#